data_AF-A0A182T6A3-F1
#
_entry.id   AF-A0A182T6A3-F1
#
_cell.length_a   1.000
_cell.length_b   1.000
_cell.length_c   1.000
_cell.angle_alpha   90.00
_cell.angle_beta   90.00
_cell.angle_gamma   90.00
#
_symmetry.space_group_name_H-M   'P 1'
#
loop_
_entity.id
_entity.type
_entity.pdbx_description
1 polymer ?
#
loop_
_entity_poly.entity_id
_entity_poly.type
_entity_poly.pdbx_seq_one_letter_code
_entity_poly.pdbx_strand_id
1 'polypeptide(L)'
;MGGVQSANDGREIETSEKESSTALVPTTTTLPVTEAAMKTDDELHDAIPPAVDDDPEQKDDQQRAPDNDAAYDSDDSMSAKCRARKMTTELANFRRDLQQKRQLHQSKLGAVKDELEHLRKALAEEKRRNRALIKYVQQQEHHLAQQTHAHETHAHEQDGAAATSIASPLCDVRREALEIVASGENALEPAERVNAEAAVDEPRDQSSSAREQSVERLADGERLALKRELAESQHALQCTTGELLELRHELAQLKAQLRTQQDEALEESSRQSAAGRTLKAELAETQFRLQISQAEALSLQTDVDQLRNQVKSLKDVIKAGKEIIAIREDQVEQLKGKLRQIEDTLQERELQIMSDDLRREYDRQLTNIRNLRDLYEERERVSRMERDNLVRQLDLKKNELATEQEKNKNLEALVESLQTDLTRLRTELEQTQEKLSQSQAESKQLQLEMGVVNQFISKFLLGMSRKPAASDINIDKLAAVLEEHRDLLIEMTKDEAETIDTGAFLPRALYDLITEVDEANERTENEGAQDAPNEPDASGEEEFTDVQNASPEQIADKLPKVWRVLIELVNHQERAQPVPFVEGGESEECLKSIQTRNGPRTVVSVSKTYIKLKDLILEKKSLKKETNRLRTLNSHLERRLDSQEKRLSAVSLELTKTWHLVGKMQVSFVGQDVLLFSDDKIF
;
A
#
# COMPACT_ATOMS: atom_id res chain seq x y z
N MET A 1 30.22 -25.40 41.99
CA MET A 1 28.78 -25.10 41.81
C MET A 1 28.72 -24.06 40.69
N GLY A 2 28.93 -24.43 39.42
CA GLY A 2 27.91 -24.97 38.49
C GLY A 2 26.96 -23.84 38.05
N GLY A 3 26.76 -23.46 36.79
CA GLY A 3 27.10 -24.06 35.51
C GLY A 3 26.82 -23.07 34.37
N VAL A 4 27.14 -23.51 33.16
CA VAL A 4 27.19 -22.82 31.86
C VAL A 4 25.87 -23.10 31.08
N GLN A 5 25.70 -22.41 29.93
CA GLN A 5 24.83 -22.75 28.77
C GLN A 5 23.40 -22.14 28.83
N SER A 6 22.73 -21.74 27.74
CA SER A 6 22.88 -22.05 26.32
C SER A 6 22.21 -20.97 25.45
N ALA A 7 22.71 -20.79 24.23
CA ALA A 7 21.93 -20.27 23.11
C ALA A 7 20.83 -21.27 22.72
N ASN A 8 19.71 -20.79 22.17
CA ASN A 8 18.97 -21.56 21.18
C ASN A 8 18.16 -20.66 20.23
N ASP A 9 18.35 -20.93 18.95
CA ASP A 9 17.53 -20.52 17.81
C ASP A 9 16.11 -21.09 17.91
N GLY A 10 15.15 -20.42 17.25
CA GLY A 10 13.77 -20.89 17.13
C GLY A 10 12.99 -20.08 16.10
N ARG A 11 13.17 -20.44 14.84
CA ARG A 11 12.45 -19.98 13.64
C ARG A 11 11.31 -20.96 13.37
N GLU A 12 10.08 -20.47 13.16
CA GLU A 12 8.96 -21.10 12.43
C GLU A 12 7.70 -20.21 12.60
N ILE A 13 6.69 -20.12 11.73
CA ILE A 13 6.47 -20.23 10.28
C ILE A 13 4.99 -19.76 10.10
N GLU A 14 4.69 -19.10 8.96
CA GLU A 14 3.39 -18.99 8.23
C GLU A 14 2.05 -18.62 8.93
N THR A 15 1.28 -17.72 8.31
CA THR A 15 0.20 -18.12 7.37
C THR A 15 -0.64 -16.93 6.84
N SER A 16 -0.93 -17.02 5.52
CA SER A 16 -2.11 -16.56 4.75
C SER A 16 -2.44 -15.06 4.68
N GLU A 17 -2.39 -14.38 3.53
CA GLU A 17 -3.14 -14.53 2.24
C GLU A 17 -4.60 -14.02 2.27
N LYS A 18 -4.86 -13.01 1.42
CA LYS A 18 -5.97 -12.88 0.43
C LYS A 18 -5.87 -11.50 -0.25
N GLU A 19 -5.57 -11.39 -1.55
CA GLU A 19 -6.43 -11.60 -2.75
C GLU A 19 -7.61 -10.60 -2.78
N SER A 20 -8.05 -9.94 -3.86
CA SER A 20 -7.79 -9.84 -5.31
C SER A 20 -8.53 -8.54 -5.76
N SER A 21 -8.24 -7.85 -6.87
CA SER A 21 -8.64 -8.12 -8.27
C SER A 21 -8.18 -6.90 -9.10
N THR A 22 -7.52 -6.95 -10.28
CA THR A 22 -7.78 -7.57 -11.60
C THR A 22 -8.68 -6.74 -12.55
N ALA A 23 -8.05 -6.17 -13.60
CA ALA A 23 -8.46 -6.09 -15.04
C ALA A 23 -7.50 -5.12 -15.79
N LEU A 24 -6.59 -5.50 -16.72
CA LEU A 24 -6.72 -5.95 -18.14
C LEU A 24 -7.44 -4.91 -19.04
N VAL A 25 -7.04 -4.48 -20.26
CA VAL A 25 -6.00 -4.77 -21.28
C VAL A 25 -6.08 -3.63 -22.34
N PRO A 26 -5.11 -3.46 -23.28
CA PRO A 26 -4.91 -2.25 -24.08
C PRO A 26 -5.53 -2.29 -25.48
N THR A 27 -5.73 -1.13 -26.10
CA THR A 27 -5.92 -1.02 -27.56
C THR A 27 -5.13 0.15 -28.16
N THR A 28 -4.49 -0.20 -29.27
CA THR A 28 -3.66 0.59 -30.18
C THR A 28 -4.47 1.53 -31.08
N THR A 29 -3.88 2.70 -31.36
CA THR A 29 -3.83 3.41 -32.65
C THR A 29 -5.14 3.81 -33.34
N THR A 30 -5.45 5.12 -33.39
CA THR A 30 -5.58 5.91 -34.65
C THR A 30 -5.78 7.41 -34.37
N LEU A 31 -5.06 8.26 -35.11
CA LEU A 31 -5.34 9.70 -35.26
C LEU A 31 -6.59 9.88 -36.15
N PRO A 32 -7.33 11.01 -36.01
CA PRO A 32 -7.21 12.02 -37.06
C PRO A 32 -7.28 13.48 -36.58
N VAL A 33 -6.85 14.33 -37.51
CA VAL A 33 -6.84 15.80 -37.57
C VAL A 33 -8.25 16.36 -37.86
N THR A 34 -8.61 17.50 -37.26
CA THR A 34 -9.33 18.70 -37.81
C THR A 34 -9.89 19.53 -36.63
N GLU A 35 -9.38 20.74 -36.38
CA GLU A 35 -9.93 22.03 -36.81
C GLU A 35 -11.40 22.30 -36.40
N ALA A 36 -11.60 23.16 -35.40
CA ALA A 36 -12.58 24.25 -35.43
C ALA A 36 -12.42 25.17 -34.21
N ALA A 37 -12.25 26.46 -34.50
CA ALA A 37 -12.22 27.56 -33.56
C ALA A 37 -13.57 27.79 -32.88
N MET A 38 -13.57 28.30 -31.65
CA MET A 38 -14.54 29.32 -31.25
C MET A 38 -14.02 30.14 -30.07
N LYS A 39 -13.72 31.41 -30.40
CA LYS A 39 -13.60 32.57 -29.52
C LYS A 39 -14.98 32.97 -29.03
N THR A 40 -15.10 33.29 -27.75
CA THR A 40 -15.86 34.46 -27.26
C THR A 40 -15.25 34.89 -25.93
N ASP A 41 -14.80 36.15 -25.93
CA ASP A 41 -14.38 36.97 -24.80
C ASP A 41 -15.58 37.46 -23.97
N ASP A 42 -15.35 37.77 -22.68
CA ASP A 42 -15.80 38.96 -21.91
C ASP A 42 -15.67 38.64 -20.39
N GLU A 43 -14.63 39.11 -19.71
CA GLU A 43 -14.42 40.45 -19.12
C GLU A 43 -15.18 40.68 -17.79
N LEU A 44 -14.41 40.82 -16.69
CA LEU A 44 -14.48 41.97 -15.76
C LEU A 44 -13.40 41.86 -14.64
N HIS A 45 -12.27 42.52 -14.92
CA HIS A 45 -11.56 43.58 -14.18
C HIS A 45 -11.35 43.63 -12.65
N ASP A 46 -10.12 44.12 -12.34
CA ASP A 46 -9.62 44.94 -11.22
C ASP A 46 -9.10 44.24 -9.94
N ALA A 47 -7.92 44.52 -9.37
CA ALA A 47 -6.92 45.59 -9.59
C ALA A 47 -5.51 45.17 -9.08
N ILE A 48 -4.47 45.69 -9.74
CA ILE A 48 -3.06 45.87 -9.30
C ILE A 48 -2.92 47.39 -8.92
N PRO A 49 -1.79 48.06 -8.54
CA PRO A 49 -0.43 47.74 -8.00
C PRO A 49 -0.07 48.64 -6.76
N PRO A 50 1.20 48.93 -6.34
CA PRO A 50 2.56 48.78 -6.97
C PRO A 50 3.66 48.16 -6.08
N ALA A 51 4.69 47.49 -6.62
CA ALA A 51 5.91 47.95 -7.34
C ALA A 51 6.96 48.61 -6.44
N VAL A 52 8.15 47.98 -6.34
CA VAL A 52 9.44 48.64 -6.05
C VAL A 52 10.52 47.90 -6.85
N ASP A 53 11.19 48.69 -7.67
CA ASP A 53 12.37 48.39 -8.49
C ASP A 53 13.61 48.05 -7.63
N ASP A 54 14.54 47.27 -8.20
CA ASP A 54 15.98 47.63 -8.18
C ASP A 54 16.77 46.64 -9.05
N ASP A 55 17.27 47.16 -10.16
CA ASP A 55 18.35 46.64 -10.99
C ASP A 55 19.52 47.62 -10.82
N PRO A 56 20.79 47.16 -10.80
CA PRO A 56 21.74 47.89 -11.63
C PRO A 56 22.74 47.00 -12.39
N GLU A 57 22.77 47.24 -13.70
CA GLU A 57 23.92 47.54 -14.57
C GLU A 57 25.19 46.65 -14.57
N GLN A 58 25.31 45.95 -15.69
CA GLN A 58 26.46 45.73 -16.59
C GLN A 58 27.83 46.37 -16.26
N LYS A 59 28.89 45.55 -16.36
CA LYS A 59 30.14 45.89 -17.07
C LYS A 59 30.74 44.68 -17.78
N ASP A 60 30.91 44.80 -19.09
CA ASP A 60 31.88 44.06 -19.90
C ASP A 60 33.30 44.54 -19.56
N ASP A 61 34.28 43.61 -19.46
CA ASP A 61 35.61 43.77 -20.05
C ASP A 61 36.50 42.51 -19.88
N GLN A 62 36.88 41.96 -21.04
CA GLN A 62 38.17 41.41 -21.47
C GLN A 62 39.16 40.73 -20.48
N GLN A 63 39.49 39.48 -20.84
CA GLN A 63 40.84 38.87 -20.92
C GLN A 63 41.84 39.10 -19.77
N ARG A 64 42.06 38.03 -18.99
CA ARG A 64 43.41 37.68 -18.52
C ARG A 64 43.54 36.17 -18.32
N ALA A 65 44.45 35.57 -19.08
CA ALA A 65 45.05 34.29 -18.73
C ALA A 65 45.78 34.41 -17.38
N PRO A 66 45.95 33.29 -16.68
CA PRO A 66 47.25 33.03 -16.06
C PRO A 66 47.83 31.74 -16.61
N ASP A 67 49.08 31.87 -17.03
CA ASP A 67 49.97 30.76 -17.31
C ASP A 67 50.12 29.84 -16.08
N ASN A 68 50.43 28.59 -16.42
CA ASN A 68 50.93 27.49 -15.61
C ASN A 68 51.47 27.84 -14.21
N ASP A 69 50.93 27.13 -13.22
CA ASP A 69 51.79 26.44 -12.25
C ASP A 69 51.23 25.03 -12.02
N ALA A 70 51.94 24.05 -12.57
CA ALA A 70 51.75 22.65 -12.29
C ALA A 70 52.41 22.33 -10.94
N ALA A 71 51.62 22.02 -9.93
CA ALA A 71 52.11 21.35 -8.73
C ALA A 71 51.01 20.49 -8.10
N TYR A 72 51.09 19.19 -8.37
CA TYR A 72 50.51 18.09 -7.58
C TYR A 72 49.04 18.24 -7.14
N ASP A 73 48.13 18.15 -8.11
CA ASP A 73 46.70 18.02 -7.79
C ASP A 73 46.41 16.57 -7.37
N SER A 74 46.05 16.42 -6.10
CA SER A 74 45.69 15.19 -5.44
C SER A 74 44.55 14.46 -6.17
N ASP A 75 44.67 13.14 -6.36
CA ASP A 75 43.64 12.23 -6.90
C ASP A 75 42.25 12.38 -6.23
N ASP A 76 42.19 12.99 -5.05
CA ASP A 76 40.94 13.23 -4.31
C ASP A 76 40.06 14.35 -4.93
N SER A 77 40.66 15.31 -5.66
CA SER A 77 39.95 16.43 -6.31
C SER A 77 39.11 15.97 -7.51
N MET A 78 39.64 15.05 -8.32
CA MET A 78 38.93 14.46 -9.46
C MET A 78 37.80 13.52 -8.99
N SER A 79 38.04 12.76 -7.93
CA SER A 79 37.04 11.90 -7.29
C SER A 79 35.87 12.73 -6.71
N ALA A 80 36.16 13.87 -6.06
CA ALA A 80 35.15 14.79 -5.57
C ALA A 80 34.31 15.43 -6.69
N LYS A 81 34.94 15.87 -7.79
CA LYS A 81 34.22 16.42 -8.96
C LYS A 81 33.34 15.36 -9.65
N CYS A 82 33.80 14.11 -9.74
CA CYS A 82 32.99 13.00 -10.26
C CYS A 82 31.78 12.68 -9.37
N ARG A 83 31.95 12.67 -8.04
CA ARG A 83 30.85 12.49 -7.07
C ARG A 83 29.82 13.62 -7.17
N ALA A 84 30.27 14.87 -7.31
CA ALA A 84 29.39 16.03 -7.49
C ALA A 84 28.59 15.95 -8.80
N ARG A 85 29.23 15.61 -9.92
CA ARG A 85 28.54 15.41 -11.21
C ARG A 85 27.50 14.29 -11.12
N LYS A 86 27.83 13.17 -10.48
CA LYS A 86 26.90 12.06 -10.28
C LYS A 86 25.66 12.48 -9.47
N MET A 87 25.85 13.21 -8.37
CA MET A 87 24.76 13.79 -7.59
C MET A 87 23.87 14.73 -8.42
N THR A 88 24.46 15.59 -9.26
CA THR A 88 23.67 16.49 -10.12
C THR A 88 22.84 15.72 -11.15
N THR A 89 23.38 14.63 -11.72
CA THR A 89 22.63 13.79 -12.66
C THR A 89 21.51 13.01 -11.98
N GLU A 90 21.74 12.52 -10.76
CA GLU A 90 20.72 11.84 -9.96
C GLU A 90 19.59 12.79 -9.56
N LEU A 91 19.91 14.03 -9.17
CA LEU A 91 18.89 15.07 -8.90
C LEU A 91 18.09 15.45 -10.15
N ALA A 92 18.74 15.53 -11.32
CA ALA A 92 18.05 15.79 -12.58
C ALA A 92 17.11 14.64 -12.96
N ASN A 93 17.52 13.39 -12.71
CA ASN A 93 16.68 12.21 -12.90
C ASN A 93 15.50 12.21 -11.93
N PHE A 94 15.73 12.48 -10.65
CA PHE A 94 14.66 12.57 -9.65
C PHE A 94 13.63 13.66 -10.00
N ARG A 95 14.07 14.82 -10.50
CA ARG A 95 13.16 15.88 -10.96
C ARG A 95 12.31 15.43 -12.15
N ARG A 96 12.90 14.71 -13.11
CA ARG A 96 12.16 14.13 -14.25
C ARG A 96 11.15 13.10 -13.79
N ASP A 97 11.53 12.19 -12.90
CA ASP A 97 10.63 11.15 -12.38
C ASP A 97 9.47 11.78 -11.57
N LEU A 98 9.75 12.83 -10.80
CA LEU A 98 8.72 13.57 -10.06
C LEU A 98 7.75 14.26 -11.02
N GLN A 99 8.25 14.84 -12.12
CA GLN A 99 7.41 15.46 -13.15
C GLN A 99 6.54 14.41 -13.86
N GLN A 100 7.11 13.25 -14.22
CA GLN A 100 6.35 12.14 -14.80
C GLN A 100 5.27 11.62 -13.83
N LYS A 101 5.59 11.47 -12.54
CA LYS A 101 4.61 11.07 -11.52
C LYS A 101 3.48 12.08 -11.38
N ARG A 102 3.77 13.39 -11.42
CA ARG A 102 2.75 14.45 -11.40
C ARG A 102 1.85 14.39 -12.64
N GLN A 103 2.43 14.22 -13.83
CA GLN A 103 1.67 14.09 -15.08
C GLN A 103 0.78 12.84 -15.08
N LEU A 104 1.31 11.70 -14.62
CA LEU A 104 0.56 10.45 -14.51
C LEU A 104 -0.58 10.58 -13.49
N HIS A 105 -0.33 11.21 -12.34
CA HIS A 105 -1.38 11.50 -11.36
C HIS A 105 -2.45 12.43 -11.92
N GLN A 106 -2.06 13.49 -12.63
CA GLN A 106 -2.98 14.43 -13.28
C GLN A 106 -3.82 13.74 -14.36
N SER A 107 -3.21 12.84 -15.15
CA SER A 107 -3.92 12.03 -16.14
C SER A 107 -4.91 11.06 -15.48
N LYS A 108 -4.52 10.39 -14.38
CA LYS A 108 -5.43 9.53 -13.60
C LYS A 108 -6.59 10.31 -13.01
N LEU A 109 -6.35 11.50 -12.46
CA LEU A 109 -7.41 12.39 -11.98
C LEU A 109 -8.34 12.82 -13.11
N GLY A 110 -7.81 13.07 -14.31
CA GLY A 110 -8.60 13.32 -15.52
C GLY A 110 -9.52 12.14 -15.84
N ALA A 111 -8.97 10.93 -15.92
CA ALA A 111 -9.75 9.71 -16.20
C ALA A 111 -10.86 9.47 -15.16
N VAL A 112 -10.56 9.63 -13.86
CA VAL A 112 -11.56 9.51 -12.79
C VAL A 112 -12.65 10.59 -12.92
N LYS A 113 -12.27 11.82 -13.29
CA LYS A 113 -13.24 12.90 -13.53
C LYS A 113 -14.16 12.56 -14.70
N ASP A 114 -13.61 12.03 -15.79
CA ASP A 114 -14.38 11.62 -16.97
C ASP A 114 -15.33 10.45 -16.65
N GLU A 115 -14.87 9.47 -15.87
CA GLU A 115 -15.71 8.38 -15.37
C GLU A 115 -16.84 8.89 -14.47
N LEU A 116 -16.57 9.84 -13.56
CA LEU A 116 -17.61 10.45 -12.74
C LEU A 116 -18.63 11.23 -13.57
N GLU A 117 -18.19 11.93 -14.62
CA GLU A 117 -19.10 12.61 -15.55
C GLU A 117 -19.93 11.60 -16.36
N HIS A 118 -19.34 10.48 -16.78
CA HIS A 118 -20.05 9.39 -17.43
C HIS A 118 -21.12 8.78 -16.52
N LEU A 119 -20.77 8.47 -15.26
CA LEU A 119 -21.71 7.94 -14.27
C LEU A 119 -22.83 8.93 -13.95
N ARG A 120 -22.54 10.24 -13.89
CA ARG A 120 -23.58 11.26 -13.72
C ARG A 120 -24.55 11.30 -14.91
N LYS A 121 -24.05 11.16 -16.14
CA LYS A 121 -24.89 11.08 -17.35
C LYS A 121 -25.74 9.81 -17.35
N ALA A 122 -25.15 8.65 -17.05
CA ALA A 122 -25.86 7.38 -16.95
C ALA A 122 -26.95 7.41 -15.86
N LEU A 123 -26.66 7.97 -14.69
CA LEU A 123 -27.64 8.17 -13.61
C LEU A 123 -28.77 9.11 -14.05
N ALA A 124 -28.46 10.18 -14.80
CA ALA A 124 -29.48 11.08 -15.33
C ALA A 124 -30.39 10.39 -16.36
N GLU A 125 -29.84 9.53 -17.21
CA GLU A 125 -30.60 8.69 -18.13
C GLU A 125 -31.48 7.68 -17.39
N GLU A 126 -30.95 6.97 -16.39
CA GLU A 126 -31.73 6.04 -15.58
C GLU A 126 -32.85 6.74 -14.82
N LYS A 127 -32.60 7.95 -14.29
CA LYS A 127 -33.67 8.78 -13.70
C LYS A 127 -34.71 9.20 -14.74
N ARG A 128 -34.32 9.43 -16.00
CA ARG A 128 -35.28 9.71 -17.09
C ARG A 128 -36.10 8.46 -17.44
N ARG A 129 -35.48 7.27 -17.54
CA ARG A 129 -36.17 5.99 -17.76
C ARG A 129 -37.15 5.67 -16.63
N ASN A 130 -36.73 5.81 -15.38
CA ASN A 130 -37.61 5.64 -14.22
C ASN A 130 -38.80 6.61 -14.23
N ARG A 131 -38.57 7.90 -14.53
CA ARG A 131 -39.67 8.86 -14.68
C ARG A 131 -40.64 8.49 -15.82
N ALA A 132 -40.13 7.95 -16.92
CA ALA A 132 -40.97 7.47 -18.02
C ALA A 132 -41.78 6.24 -17.60
N LEU A 133 -41.18 5.30 -16.86
CA LEU A 133 -41.87 4.13 -16.34
C LEU A 133 -42.97 4.51 -15.35
N ILE A 134 -42.70 5.44 -14.42
CA ILE A 134 -43.72 5.95 -13.49
C ILE A 134 -44.89 6.56 -14.25
N LYS A 135 -44.62 7.36 -15.28
CA LYS A 135 -45.69 7.92 -16.13
C LYS A 135 -46.48 6.84 -16.86
N TYR A 136 -45.82 5.79 -17.34
CA TYR A 136 -46.47 4.67 -18.01
C TYR A 136 -47.39 3.88 -17.04
N VAL A 137 -46.92 3.61 -15.82
CA VAL A 137 -47.71 2.95 -14.78
C VAL A 137 -48.93 3.82 -14.38
N GLN A 138 -48.73 5.13 -14.19
CA GLN A 138 -49.84 6.04 -13.91
C GLN A 138 -50.86 6.12 -15.05
N GLN A 139 -50.41 6.05 -16.32
CA GLN A 139 -51.31 5.98 -17.47
C GLN A 139 -52.10 4.67 -17.50
N GLN A 140 -51.46 3.54 -17.22
CA GLN A 140 -52.12 2.23 -17.06
C GLN A 140 -53.19 2.27 -15.97
N GLU A 141 -52.86 2.81 -14.79
CA GLU A 141 -53.82 2.99 -13.68
C GLU A 141 -54.98 3.89 -14.07
N HIS A 142 -54.73 4.98 -14.81
CA HIS A 142 -55.78 5.89 -15.27
C HIS A 142 -56.68 5.24 -16.34
N HIS A 143 -56.14 4.37 -17.19
CA HIS A 143 -56.94 3.59 -18.13
C HIS A 143 -57.80 2.54 -17.41
N LEU A 144 -57.28 1.87 -16.38
CA LEU A 144 -58.04 0.97 -15.50
C LEU A 144 -59.14 1.72 -14.72
N ALA A 145 -58.84 2.93 -14.23
CA ALA A 145 -59.81 3.80 -13.56
C ALA A 145 -60.92 4.31 -14.51
N GLN A 146 -60.59 4.60 -15.77
CA GLN A 146 -61.59 4.97 -16.77
C GLN A 146 -62.45 3.79 -17.21
N GLN A 147 -61.90 2.59 -17.31
CA GLN A 147 -62.67 1.37 -17.61
C GLN A 147 -63.63 1.02 -16.47
N THR A 148 -63.23 1.22 -15.23
CA THR A 148 -64.11 1.03 -14.06
C THR A 148 -65.21 2.12 -14.00
N HIS A 149 -64.89 3.39 -14.26
CA HIS A 149 -65.90 4.45 -14.34
C HIS A 149 -66.85 4.35 -15.55
N ALA A 150 -66.40 3.85 -16.69
CA ALA A 150 -67.28 3.54 -17.82
C ALA A 150 -68.24 2.37 -17.51
N HIS A 151 -67.87 1.49 -16.58
CA HIS A 151 -68.71 0.40 -16.11
C HIS A 151 -69.73 0.86 -15.04
N GLU A 152 -69.40 1.88 -14.25
CA GLU A 152 -70.28 2.45 -13.22
C GLU A 152 -71.26 3.51 -13.75
N THR A 153 -70.90 4.26 -14.80
CA THR A 153 -71.80 5.27 -15.40
C THR A 153 -72.98 4.69 -16.18
N HIS A 154 -72.97 3.38 -16.48
CA HIS A 154 -74.13 2.66 -17.03
C HIS A 154 -75.04 2.04 -15.95
N ALA A 155 -74.67 2.10 -14.66
CA ALA A 155 -75.41 1.45 -13.57
C ALA A 155 -76.22 2.44 -12.70
N HIS A 156 -76.25 3.74 -13.03
CA HIS A 156 -76.94 4.77 -12.25
C HIS A 156 -78.18 5.34 -12.95
N GLU A 157 -79.09 4.44 -13.34
CA GLU A 157 -80.53 4.72 -13.43
C GLU A 157 -81.28 3.48 -12.91
N GLN A 158 -81.41 3.36 -11.59
CA GLN A 158 -82.63 2.93 -10.88
C GLN A 158 -82.34 2.64 -9.40
N ASP A 159 -83.16 3.24 -8.56
CA ASP A 159 -83.22 3.13 -7.10
C ASP A 159 -83.44 1.70 -6.60
N GLY A 160 -82.98 1.45 -5.36
CA GLY A 160 -83.84 0.87 -4.35
C GLY A 160 -83.54 -0.56 -3.87
N ALA A 161 -83.13 -0.62 -2.60
CA ALA A 161 -83.42 -1.68 -1.62
C ALA A 161 -82.69 -3.04 -1.69
N ALA A 162 -81.97 -3.28 -0.60
CA ALA A 162 -81.89 -4.52 0.18
C ALA A 162 -81.20 -5.78 -0.42
N ALA A 163 -80.10 -6.12 0.26
CA ALA A 163 -79.76 -7.44 0.79
C ALA A 163 -79.18 -8.53 -0.16
N THR A 164 -78.02 -9.01 0.30
CA THR A 164 -77.53 -10.40 0.22
C THR A 164 -76.87 -10.87 -1.08
N SER A 165 -75.56 -11.12 -0.97
CA SER A 165 -74.79 -12.27 -1.51
C SER A 165 -75.03 -12.74 -2.95
N ILE A 166 -73.95 -12.81 -3.75
CA ILE A 166 -73.39 -14.06 -4.33
C ILE A 166 -72.37 -13.75 -5.45
N ALA A 167 -71.26 -14.49 -5.41
CA ALA A 167 -70.36 -14.99 -6.46
C ALA A 167 -69.50 -14.08 -7.38
N SER A 168 -68.25 -14.53 -7.47
CA SER A 168 -67.19 -14.26 -8.46
C SER A 168 -67.59 -14.52 -9.92
N PRO A 169 -66.83 -14.01 -10.90
CA PRO A 169 -66.76 -14.61 -12.23
C PRO A 169 -65.56 -15.55 -12.37
N LEU A 170 -65.85 -16.70 -12.96
CA LEU A 170 -64.96 -17.82 -13.27
C LEU A 170 -64.39 -17.67 -14.69
N CYS A 171 -63.20 -18.23 -14.87
CA CYS A 171 -62.46 -18.48 -16.10
C CYS A 171 -63.28 -19.06 -17.27
N ASP A 172 -62.80 -18.72 -18.46
CA ASP A 172 -63.06 -19.36 -19.74
C ASP A 172 -62.79 -20.87 -19.76
N VAL A 173 -63.49 -21.53 -20.69
CA VAL A 173 -63.15 -22.73 -21.48
C VAL A 173 -64.18 -23.86 -21.36
N ARG A 174 -64.64 -24.26 -22.56
CA ARG A 174 -65.24 -25.53 -23.01
C ARG A 174 -66.77 -25.67 -22.97
N ARG A 175 -67.34 -25.54 -24.16
CA ARG A 175 -68.66 -26.02 -24.58
C ARG A 175 -68.46 -27.19 -25.55
N GLU A 176 -69.07 -28.34 -25.25
CA GLU A 176 -69.94 -29.13 -26.15
C GLU A 176 -70.23 -30.52 -25.53
N ALA A 177 -71.50 -30.76 -25.17
CA ALA A 177 -72.17 -32.07 -25.26
C ALA A 177 -73.69 -31.93 -24.93
N LEU A 178 -74.50 -32.16 -25.97
CA LEU A 178 -75.83 -32.80 -26.02
C LEU A 178 -76.98 -32.34 -25.10
N GLU A 179 -78.03 -31.87 -25.78
CA GLU A 179 -79.32 -31.42 -25.28
C GLU A 179 -80.42 -32.44 -25.68
N ILE A 180 -81.29 -32.80 -24.72
CA ILE A 180 -82.56 -33.51 -24.96
C ILE A 180 -83.66 -32.76 -24.19
N VAL A 181 -84.59 -32.18 -24.97
CA VAL A 181 -86.06 -32.07 -24.77
C VAL A 181 -86.59 -31.31 -23.54
N ALA A 182 -87.26 -30.19 -23.78
CA ALA A 182 -88.73 -30.08 -23.73
C ALA A 182 -89.20 -28.62 -23.87
N SER A 183 -90.11 -28.38 -24.81
CA SER A 183 -91.07 -27.27 -24.75
C SER A 183 -92.43 -27.87 -25.12
N GLY A 184 -93.38 -27.79 -24.19
CA GLY A 184 -94.78 -28.08 -24.45
C GLY A 184 -95.52 -26.84 -24.92
N GLU A 185 -96.71 -27.03 -25.49
CA GLU A 185 -97.96 -26.43 -25.00
C GLU A 185 -99.14 -26.74 -25.94
N ASN A 186 -100.34 -26.70 -25.33
CA ASN A 186 -101.70 -26.68 -25.88
C ASN A 186 -102.36 -28.05 -26.17
N ALA A 187 -103.59 -28.36 -25.75
CA ALA A 187 -104.58 -27.69 -24.91
C ALA A 187 -105.75 -28.68 -24.62
N LEU A 188 -106.58 -28.33 -23.62
CA LEU A 188 -108.00 -28.69 -23.42
C LEU A 188 -108.38 -30.00 -22.67
N GLU A 189 -108.94 -29.74 -21.48
CA GLU A 189 -109.87 -30.47 -20.56
C GLU A 189 -111.14 -31.13 -21.18
N PRO A 190 -112.14 -31.66 -20.42
CA PRO A 190 -112.15 -32.64 -19.30
C PRO A 190 -113.34 -33.66 -19.34
N ALA A 191 -113.41 -34.51 -18.30
CA ALA A 191 -114.60 -35.01 -17.55
C ALA A 191 -115.63 -36.05 -18.11
N GLU A 192 -115.74 -37.12 -17.31
CA GLU A 192 -116.94 -37.78 -16.73
C GLU A 192 -118.02 -38.52 -17.56
N ARG A 193 -118.48 -39.62 -16.94
CA ARG A 193 -119.60 -40.48 -17.32
C ARG A 193 -120.93 -39.90 -16.80
N VAL A 194 -122.06 -40.20 -17.48
CA VAL A 194 -123.28 -40.90 -16.97
C VAL A 194 -124.60 -40.50 -17.73
N ASN A 195 -125.25 -41.52 -18.32
CA ASN A 195 -126.69 -41.87 -18.54
C ASN A 195 -127.75 -41.13 -19.42
N ALA A 196 -128.68 -42.00 -19.88
CA ALA A 196 -130.11 -41.84 -20.27
C ALA A 196 -130.40 -41.43 -21.74
N GLU A 197 -131.44 -41.85 -22.49
CA GLU A 197 -132.64 -42.70 -22.32
C GLU A 197 -133.35 -42.88 -23.70
N ALA A 198 -134.49 -43.62 -23.72
CA ALA A 198 -135.59 -43.69 -24.73
C ALA A 198 -135.33 -44.51 -26.04
N ALA A 199 -136.28 -45.12 -26.76
CA ALA A 199 -137.69 -45.61 -26.64
C ALA A 199 -137.97 -46.39 -27.97
N VAL A 200 -138.87 -47.39 -28.10
CA VAL A 200 -140.24 -47.32 -28.71
C VAL A 200 -140.73 -48.74 -29.17
N ASP A 201 -142.06 -49.01 -29.02
CA ASP A 201 -143.06 -49.95 -29.63
C ASP A 201 -142.92 -51.51 -29.60
N GLU A 202 -143.84 -52.34 -29.02
CA GLU A 202 -145.28 -52.71 -29.26
C GLU A 202 -145.54 -53.60 -30.52
N PRO A 203 -146.58 -54.50 -30.64
CA PRO A 203 -147.37 -55.26 -29.63
C PRO A 203 -147.99 -56.64 -30.05
N ARG A 204 -148.78 -57.26 -29.11
CA ARG A 204 -150.10 -57.99 -29.18
C ARG A 204 -150.43 -58.97 -30.34
N ASP A 205 -151.30 -59.99 -30.25
CA ASP A 205 -152.24 -60.49 -29.24
C ASP A 205 -152.71 -61.92 -29.58
N GLN A 206 -153.36 -62.50 -28.57
CA GLN A 206 -154.28 -63.64 -28.42
C GLN A 206 -154.96 -64.36 -29.60
N SER A 207 -155.26 -65.62 -29.32
CA SER A 207 -156.14 -66.55 -30.03
C SER A 207 -157.63 -66.22 -29.84
N SER A 208 -158.45 -66.43 -30.86
CA SER A 208 -159.70 -67.24 -30.82
C SER A 208 -160.62 -66.96 -32.02
N SER A 209 -161.35 -67.99 -32.46
CA SER A 209 -162.55 -67.84 -33.29
C SER A 209 -163.52 -68.97 -32.94
N ALA A 210 -164.76 -68.58 -32.65
CA ALA A 210 -165.87 -69.37 -32.18
C ALA A 210 -167.02 -69.34 -33.20
N ARG A 211 -167.82 -70.41 -33.30
CA ARG A 211 -169.27 -70.39 -33.68
C ARG A 211 -169.86 -71.82 -33.60
N GLU A 212 -170.81 -72.15 -32.70
CA GLU A 212 -172.30 -72.13 -32.85
C GLU A 212 -172.83 -73.11 -33.94
N GLN A 213 -173.94 -73.86 -33.83
CA GLN A 213 -175.19 -73.74 -33.05
C GLN A 213 -176.11 -74.99 -33.30
N SER A 214 -177.19 -75.11 -32.50
CA SER A 214 -178.52 -75.73 -32.78
C SER A 214 -178.81 -77.12 -32.17
N VAL A 215 -179.97 -77.45 -31.58
CA VAL A 215 -181.25 -76.77 -31.27
C VAL A 215 -181.95 -77.58 -30.15
N GLU A 216 -182.71 -76.89 -29.31
CA GLU A 216 -183.55 -77.38 -28.21
C GLU A 216 -185.05 -77.43 -28.62
N ARG A 217 -185.83 -78.35 -28.03
CA ARG A 217 -187.31 -78.31 -27.78
C ARG A 217 -187.66 -79.62 -27.05
N LEU A 218 -188.39 -79.75 -25.94
CA LEU A 218 -189.19 -78.93 -25.02
C LEU A 218 -189.23 -79.75 -23.69
N ALA A 219 -189.09 -79.11 -22.52
CA ALA A 219 -189.76 -79.46 -21.25
C ALA A 219 -189.08 -78.75 -20.05
N ASP A 220 -189.77 -77.70 -19.57
CA ASP A 220 -190.14 -77.53 -18.17
C ASP A 220 -189.09 -77.05 -17.14
N GLY A 221 -188.93 -75.72 -17.08
CA GLY A 221 -189.09 -74.92 -15.85
C GLY A 221 -188.01 -74.95 -14.77
N GLU A 222 -187.48 -76.12 -14.38
CA GLU A 222 -186.74 -76.27 -13.11
C GLU A 222 -185.22 -76.48 -13.29
N ARG A 223 -184.76 -76.80 -14.51
CA ARG A 223 -183.33 -77.00 -14.86
C ARG A 223 -182.55 -75.70 -15.10
N LEU A 224 -183.24 -74.56 -15.27
CA LEU A 224 -182.63 -73.25 -15.57
C LEU A 224 -182.08 -72.53 -14.32
N ALA A 225 -182.57 -72.84 -13.11
CA ALA A 225 -182.06 -72.25 -11.88
C ALA A 225 -180.67 -72.81 -11.51
N LEU A 226 -180.52 -74.15 -11.54
CA LEU A 226 -179.26 -74.83 -11.19
C LEU A 226 -178.13 -74.58 -12.22
N LYS A 227 -178.46 -74.30 -13.48
CA LYS A 227 -177.46 -73.88 -14.49
C LYS A 227 -176.93 -72.47 -14.23
N ARG A 228 -177.72 -71.58 -13.63
CA ARG A 228 -177.31 -70.21 -13.30
C ARG A 228 -176.33 -70.22 -12.12
N GLU A 229 -176.64 -70.99 -11.07
CA GLU A 229 -175.73 -71.16 -9.92
C GLU A 229 -174.40 -71.84 -10.29
N LEU A 230 -174.40 -72.82 -11.20
CA LEU A 230 -173.15 -73.45 -11.67
C LEU A 230 -172.27 -72.49 -12.48
N ALA A 231 -172.89 -71.63 -13.31
CA ALA A 231 -172.16 -70.61 -14.08
C ALA A 231 -171.60 -69.51 -13.18
N GLU A 232 -172.35 -69.10 -12.14
CA GLU A 232 -171.87 -68.14 -11.13
C GLU A 232 -170.71 -68.73 -10.30
N SER A 233 -170.79 -70.01 -9.92
CA SER A 233 -169.68 -70.74 -9.28
C SER A 233 -168.44 -70.83 -10.18
N GLN A 234 -168.61 -71.14 -11.47
CA GLN A 234 -167.50 -71.19 -12.42
C GLN A 234 -166.86 -69.82 -12.65
N HIS A 235 -167.65 -68.75 -12.71
CA HIS A 235 -167.13 -67.38 -12.84
C HIS A 235 -166.38 -66.94 -11.57
N ALA A 236 -166.91 -67.25 -10.38
CA ALA A 236 -166.22 -66.95 -9.11
C ALA A 236 -164.88 -67.71 -8.99
N LEU A 237 -164.82 -68.96 -9.45
CA LEU A 237 -163.57 -69.72 -9.54
C LEU A 237 -162.57 -69.11 -10.53
N GLN A 238 -163.05 -68.55 -11.64
CA GLN A 238 -162.21 -67.83 -12.61
C GLN A 238 -161.67 -66.51 -12.04
N CYS A 239 -162.50 -65.75 -11.32
CA CYS A 239 -162.03 -64.53 -10.63
C CYS A 239 -160.97 -64.86 -9.58
N THR A 240 -161.24 -65.85 -8.72
CA THR A 240 -160.28 -66.25 -7.67
C THR A 240 -159.00 -66.85 -8.25
N THR A 241 -159.07 -67.60 -9.36
CA THR A 241 -157.85 -68.09 -10.05
C THR A 241 -157.09 -66.96 -10.74
N GLY A 242 -157.77 -65.93 -11.26
CA GLY A 242 -157.17 -64.69 -11.75
C GLY A 242 -156.42 -63.93 -10.66
N GLU A 243 -157.07 -63.67 -9.53
CA GLU A 243 -156.47 -63.03 -8.34
C GLU A 243 -155.26 -63.83 -7.82
N LEU A 244 -155.32 -65.17 -7.83
CA LEU A 244 -154.22 -66.02 -7.40
C LEU A 244 -153.03 -65.97 -8.38
N LEU A 245 -153.28 -65.79 -9.67
CA LEU A 245 -152.24 -65.58 -10.69
C LEU A 245 -151.63 -64.18 -10.61
N GLU A 246 -152.43 -63.15 -10.35
CA GLU A 246 -151.98 -61.78 -10.09
C GLU A 246 -151.10 -61.74 -8.84
N LEU A 247 -151.54 -62.31 -7.72
CA LEU A 247 -150.73 -62.42 -6.51
C LEU A 247 -149.47 -63.26 -6.72
N ARG A 248 -149.52 -64.30 -7.57
CA ARG A 248 -148.30 -65.05 -7.95
C ARG A 248 -147.36 -64.22 -8.81
N HIS A 249 -147.88 -63.39 -9.71
CA HIS A 249 -147.10 -62.49 -10.53
C HIS A 249 -146.47 -61.40 -9.68
N GLU A 250 -147.22 -60.80 -8.75
CA GLU A 250 -146.72 -59.84 -7.76
C GLU A 250 -145.69 -60.47 -6.84
N LEU A 251 -145.92 -61.69 -6.32
CA LEU A 251 -144.91 -62.42 -5.54
C LEU A 251 -143.67 -62.75 -6.38
N ALA A 252 -143.81 -63.02 -7.67
CA ALA A 252 -142.68 -63.24 -8.56
C ALA A 252 -141.93 -61.93 -8.85
N GLN A 253 -142.63 -60.82 -9.06
CA GLN A 253 -142.06 -59.48 -9.24
C GLN A 253 -141.34 -59.02 -7.98
N LEU A 254 -141.96 -59.14 -6.80
CA LEU A 254 -141.33 -58.81 -5.52
C LEU A 254 -140.13 -59.71 -5.23
N LYS A 255 -140.18 -61.00 -5.57
CA LYS A 255 -139.00 -61.87 -5.47
C LYS A 255 -137.90 -61.48 -6.46
N ALA A 256 -138.26 -61.05 -7.67
CA ALA A 256 -137.30 -60.55 -8.65
C ALA A 256 -136.67 -59.25 -8.17
N GLN A 257 -137.47 -58.30 -7.65
CA GLN A 257 -137.01 -57.05 -7.05
C GLN A 257 -136.13 -57.28 -5.81
N LEU A 258 -136.49 -58.23 -4.95
CA LEU A 258 -135.67 -58.58 -3.80
C LEU A 258 -134.34 -59.19 -4.25
N ARG A 259 -134.34 -60.02 -5.30
CA ARG A 259 -133.11 -60.58 -5.88
C ARG A 259 -132.25 -59.51 -6.54
N THR A 260 -132.84 -58.61 -7.33
CA THR A 260 -132.09 -57.51 -7.95
C THR A 260 -131.53 -56.58 -6.87
N GLN A 261 -132.31 -56.23 -5.84
CA GLN A 261 -131.80 -55.44 -4.70
C GLN A 261 -130.72 -56.19 -3.90
N GLN A 262 -130.83 -57.50 -3.74
CA GLN A 262 -129.80 -58.32 -3.10
C GLN A 262 -128.53 -58.37 -3.94
N ASP A 263 -128.64 -58.59 -5.25
CA ASP A 263 -127.52 -58.64 -6.19
C ASP A 263 -126.86 -57.25 -6.32
N GLU A 264 -127.64 -56.17 -6.41
CA GLU A 264 -127.15 -54.79 -6.41
C GLU A 264 -126.46 -54.44 -5.07
N ALA A 265 -127.02 -54.82 -3.92
CA ALA A 265 -126.38 -54.60 -2.63
C ALA A 265 -125.09 -55.42 -2.48
N LEU A 266 -125.04 -56.64 -3.02
CA LEU A 266 -123.82 -57.45 -3.06
C LEU A 266 -122.75 -56.86 -3.99
N GLU A 267 -123.14 -56.36 -5.16
CA GLU A 267 -122.25 -55.68 -6.10
C GLU A 267 -121.77 -54.33 -5.56
N GLU A 268 -122.61 -53.55 -4.89
CA GLU A 268 -122.20 -52.32 -4.21
C GLU A 268 -121.24 -52.62 -3.04
N SER A 269 -121.52 -53.65 -2.25
CA SER A 269 -120.61 -54.12 -1.18
C SER A 269 -119.28 -54.61 -1.76
N SER A 270 -119.29 -55.32 -2.89
CA SER A 270 -118.07 -55.79 -3.57
C SER A 270 -117.25 -54.62 -4.12
N ARG A 271 -117.91 -53.60 -4.71
CA ARG A 271 -117.28 -52.35 -5.18
C ARG A 271 -116.72 -51.52 -4.02
N GLN A 272 -117.47 -51.35 -2.94
CA GLN A 272 -117.00 -50.67 -1.74
C GLN A 272 -115.83 -51.41 -1.09
N SER A 273 -115.86 -52.74 -1.08
CA SER A 273 -114.74 -53.57 -0.61
C SER A 273 -113.51 -53.48 -1.54
N ALA A 274 -113.71 -53.42 -2.86
CA ALA A 274 -112.63 -53.21 -3.82
C ALA A 274 -112.02 -51.81 -3.69
N ALA A 275 -112.83 -50.75 -3.61
CA ALA A 275 -112.39 -49.39 -3.35
C ALA A 275 -111.69 -49.26 -1.98
N GLY A 276 -112.21 -49.95 -0.96
CA GLY A 276 -111.57 -50.03 0.35
C GLY A 276 -110.20 -50.71 0.29
N ARG A 277 -110.00 -51.69 -0.61
CA ARG A 277 -108.69 -52.32 -0.85
C ARG A 277 -107.74 -51.40 -1.63
N THR A 278 -108.22 -50.67 -2.64
CA THR A 278 -107.38 -49.72 -3.39
C THR A 278 -106.93 -48.56 -2.51
N LEU A 279 -107.84 -47.96 -1.72
CA LEU A 279 -107.48 -46.91 -0.77
C LEU A 279 -106.49 -47.39 0.29
N LYS A 280 -106.61 -48.64 0.76
CA LYS A 280 -105.62 -49.25 1.67
C LYS A 280 -104.27 -49.46 0.98
N ALA A 281 -104.25 -49.85 -0.29
CA ALA A 281 -103.02 -50.01 -1.06
C ALA A 281 -102.34 -48.66 -1.33
N GLU A 282 -103.11 -47.63 -1.70
CA GLU A 282 -102.62 -46.25 -1.87
C GLU A 282 -102.12 -45.65 -0.54
N LEU A 283 -102.81 -45.93 0.57
CA LEU A 283 -102.33 -45.56 1.91
C LEU A 283 -101.01 -46.26 2.25
N ALA A 284 -100.86 -47.55 1.93
CA ALA A 284 -99.61 -48.27 2.14
C ALA A 284 -98.49 -47.74 1.22
N GLU A 285 -98.80 -47.42 -0.03
CA GLU A 285 -97.84 -46.83 -0.97
C GLU A 285 -97.37 -45.45 -0.52
N THR A 286 -98.29 -44.59 -0.08
CA THR A 286 -97.94 -43.27 0.47
C THR A 286 -97.15 -43.38 1.77
N GLN A 287 -97.48 -44.34 2.65
CA GLN A 287 -96.68 -44.64 3.85
C GLN A 287 -95.27 -45.13 3.50
N PHE A 288 -95.12 -46.01 2.51
CA PHE A 288 -93.83 -46.48 2.04
C PHE A 288 -93.00 -45.36 1.40
N ARG A 289 -93.61 -44.53 0.53
CA ARG A 289 -92.97 -43.34 -0.03
C ARG A 289 -92.52 -42.36 1.05
N LEU A 290 -93.35 -42.17 2.08
CA LEU A 290 -92.97 -41.35 3.24
C LEU A 290 -91.77 -41.96 3.97
N GLN A 291 -91.75 -43.27 4.22
CA GLN A 291 -90.61 -43.95 4.85
C GLN A 291 -89.33 -43.81 4.03
N ILE A 292 -89.38 -43.93 2.70
CA ILE A 292 -88.23 -43.68 1.82
C ILE A 292 -87.76 -42.24 1.98
N SER A 293 -88.67 -41.26 1.87
CA SER A 293 -88.31 -39.85 2.02
C SER A 293 -87.73 -39.52 3.40
N GLN A 294 -88.20 -40.18 4.46
CA GLN A 294 -87.65 -40.04 5.81
C GLN A 294 -86.24 -40.66 5.91
N ALA A 295 -86.01 -41.81 5.28
CA ALA A 295 -84.69 -42.44 5.21
C ALA A 295 -83.70 -41.57 4.42
N GLU A 296 -84.13 -41.01 3.28
CA GLU A 296 -83.34 -40.05 2.49
C GLU A 296 -83.04 -38.78 3.29
N ALA A 297 -84.02 -38.23 4.00
CA ALA A 297 -83.81 -37.06 4.86
C ALA A 297 -82.79 -37.34 5.98
N LEU A 298 -82.84 -38.53 6.60
CA LEU A 298 -81.85 -38.94 7.59
C LEU A 298 -80.46 -39.14 6.97
N SER A 299 -80.36 -39.73 5.77
CA SER A 299 -79.10 -39.86 5.04
C SER A 299 -78.49 -38.49 4.72
N LEU A 300 -79.28 -37.59 4.14
CA LEU A 300 -78.86 -36.22 3.86
C LEU A 300 -78.46 -35.48 5.14
N GLN A 301 -79.16 -35.71 6.25
CA GLN A 301 -78.78 -35.15 7.55
C GLN A 301 -77.41 -35.66 8.01
N THR A 302 -77.13 -36.96 7.85
CA THR A 302 -75.80 -37.51 8.17
C THR A 302 -74.70 -36.94 7.28
N ASP A 303 -74.96 -36.76 5.99
CA ASP A 303 -73.99 -36.17 5.05
C ASP A 303 -73.73 -34.69 5.37
N VAL A 304 -74.77 -33.93 5.70
CA VAL A 304 -74.64 -32.55 6.18
C VAL A 304 -73.81 -32.48 7.46
N ASP A 305 -74.01 -33.40 8.40
CA ASP A 305 -73.23 -33.43 9.64
C ASP A 305 -71.76 -33.85 9.41
N GLN A 306 -71.50 -34.75 8.46
CA GLN A 306 -70.14 -35.05 8.01
C GLN A 306 -69.45 -33.84 7.36
N LEU A 307 -70.13 -33.15 6.45
CA LEU A 307 -69.63 -31.92 5.81
C LEU A 307 -69.37 -30.83 6.86
N ARG A 308 -70.26 -30.66 7.84
CA ARG A 308 -70.05 -29.72 8.96
C ARG A 308 -68.79 -30.06 9.75
N ASN A 309 -68.51 -31.35 9.98
CA ASN A 309 -67.30 -31.78 10.67
C ASN A 309 -66.04 -31.56 9.82
N GLN A 310 -66.10 -31.79 8.51
CA GLN A 310 -65.01 -31.45 7.59
C GLN A 310 -64.74 -29.94 7.55
N VAL A 311 -65.79 -29.11 7.54
CA VAL A 311 -65.66 -27.65 7.63
C VAL A 311 -65.02 -27.23 8.96
N LYS A 312 -65.36 -27.89 10.08
CA LYS A 312 -64.71 -27.63 11.37
C LYS A 312 -63.22 -27.98 11.33
N SER A 313 -62.85 -29.16 10.82
CA SER A 313 -61.43 -29.55 10.73
C SER A 313 -60.64 -28.63 9.79
N LEU A 314 -61.22 -28.20 8.67
CA LEU A 314 -60.59 -27.20 7.79
C LEU A 314 -60.41 -25.85 8.49
N LYS A 315 -61.36 -25.41 9.32
CA LYS A 315 -61.19 -24.20 10.14
C LYS A 315 -60.03 -24.33 11.13
N ASP A 316 -59.84 -25.49 11.73
CA ASP A 316 -58.71 -25.76 12.64
C ASP A 316 -57.38 -25.75 11.88
N VAL A 317 -57.34 -26.33 10.67
CA VAL A 317 -56.15 -26.26 9.78
C VAL A 317 -55.85 -24.82 9.37
N ILE A 318 -56.87 -24.02 9.03
CA ILE A 318 -56.71 -22.59 8.71
C ILE A 318 -56.19 -21.84 9.94
N LYS A 319 -56.70 -22.13 11.14
CA LYS A 319 -56.25 -21.52 12.39
C LYS A 319 -54.78 -21.85 12.67
N ALA A 320 -54.39 -23.12 12.57
CA ALA A 320 -52.99 -23.55 12.69
C ALA A 320 -52.10 -22.90 11.61
N GLY A 321 -52.59 -22.79 10.38
CA GLY A 321 -51.90 -22.10 9.28
C GLY A 321 -51.64 -20.62 9.59
N LYS A 322 -52.62 -19.91 10.17
CA LYS A 322 -52.47 -18.52 10.63
C LYS A 322 -51.44 -18.39 11.75
N GLU A 323 -51.46 -19.29 12.73
CA GLU A 323 -50.47 -19.31 13.82
C GLU A 323 -49.05 -19.54 13.29
N ILE A 324 -48.88 -20.45 12.31
CA ILE A 324 -47.57 -20.68 11.67
C ILE A 324 -47.09 -19.43 10.90
N ILE A 325 -48.00 -18.76 10.19
CA ILE A 325 -47.66 -17.51 9.49
C ILE A 325 -47.23 -16.44 10.49
N ALA A 326 -47.99 -16.24 11.59
CA ALA A 326 -47.64 -15.29 12.64
C ALA A 326 -46.26 -15.58 13.25
N ILE A 327 -45.95 -16.85 13.56
CA ILE A 327 -44.62 -17.24 14.07
C ILE A 327 -43.52 -16.90 13.04
N ARG A 328 -43.76 -17.12 11.75
CA ARG A 328 -42.78 -16.78 10.70
C ARG A 328 -42.61 -15.28 10.56
N GLU A 329 -43.68 -14.51 10.67
CA GLU A 329 -43.63 -13.04 10.66
C GLU A 329 -42.79 -12.52 11.84
N ASP A 330 -43.03 -13.03 13.05
CA ASP A 330 -42.24 -12.71 14.24
C ASP A 330 -40.76 -13.08 14.06
N GLN A 331 -40.46 -14.25 13.49
CA GLN A 331 -39.09 -14.67 13.20
C GLN A 331 -38.41 -13.74 12.18
N VAL A 332 -39.12 -13.35 11.13
CA VAL A 332 -38.61 -12.39 10.13
C VAL A 332 -38.39 -11.02 10.76
N GLU A 333 -39.27 -10.57 11.65
CA GLU A 333 -39.12 -9.31 12.37
C GLU A 333 -37.92 -9.33 13.33
N GLN A 334 -37.70 -10.44 14.04
CA GLN A 334 -36.49 -10.64 14.86
C GLN A 334 -35.21 -10.64 14.01
N LEU A 335 -35.22 -11.29 12.84
CA LEU A 335 -34.06 -11.29 11.94
C LEU A 335 -33.80 -9.89 11.37
N LYS A 336 -34.84 -9.14 10.99
CA LYS A 336 -34.71 -7.73 10.60
C LYS A 336 -34.14 -6.88 11.74
N GLY A 337 -34.58 -7.12 12.97
CA GLY A 337 -34.05 -6.45 14.16
C GLY A 337 -32.55 -6.75 14.38
N LYS A 338 -32.15 -8.02 14.28
CA LYS A 338 -30.74 -8.42 14.38
C LYS A 338 -29.89 -7.85 13.25
N LEU A 339 -30.42 -7.78 12.02
CA LEU A 339 -29.72 -7.20 10.89
C LEU A 339 -29.45 -5.71 11.12
N ARG A 340 -30.46 -4.94 11.57
CA ARG A 340 -30.29 -3.53 11.92
C ARG A 340 -29.24 -3.34 13.02
N GLN A 341 -29.25 -4.17 14.06
CA GLN A 341 -28.23 -4.12 15.12
C GLN A 341 -26.82 -4.38 14.57
N ILE A 342 -26.66 -5.32 13.64
CA ILE A 342 -25.36 -5.57 12.99
C ILE A 342 -24.95 -4.36 12.14
N GLU A 343 -25.86 -3.77 11.38
CA GLU A 343 -25.60 -2.58 10.57
C GLU A 343 -25.19 -1.39 11.45
N ASP A 344 -25.91 -1.12 12.53
CA ASP A 344 -25.62 -0.02 13.47
C ASP A 344 -24.25 -0.23 14.14
N THR A 345 -23.97 -1.45 14.64
CA THR A 345 -22.68 -1.75 15.29
C THR A 345 -21.49 -1.71 14.31
N LEU A 346 -21.70 -2.06 13.04
CA LEU A 346 -20.70 -1.90 11.99
C LEU A 346 -20.44 -0.42 11.68
N GLN A 347 -21.50 0.39 11.52
CA GLN A 347 -21.36 1.83 11.29
C GLN A 347 -20.67 2.54 12.46
N GLU A 348 -21.03 2.21 13.69
CA GLU A 348 -20.37 2.73 14.90
C GLU A 348 -18.88 2.36 14.93
N ARG A 349 -18.55 1.10 14.58
CA ARG A 349 -17.16 0.64 14.52
C ARG A 349 -16.37 1.35 13.43
N GLU A 350 -16.94 1.56 12.24
CA GLU A 350 -16.31 2.28 11.14
C GLU A 350 -16.04 3.74 11.52
N LEU A 351 -17.02 4.42 12.12
CA LEU A 351 -16.86 5.77 12.64
C LEU A 351 -15.77 5.84 13.71
N GLN A 352 -15.74 4.87 14.63
CA GLN A 352 -14.71 4.77 15.66
C GLN A 352 -13.32 4.60 15.04
N ILE A 353 -13.15 3.67 14.08
CA ILE A 353 -11.88 3.44 13.40
C ILE A 353 -11.42 4.70 12.67
N MET A 354 -12.30 5.36 11.89
CA MET A 354 -11.95 6.61 11.21
C MET A 354 -11.55 7.71 12.19
N SER A 355 -12.23 7.81 13.34
CA SER A 355 -11.88 8.79 14.38
C SER A 355 -10.53 8.49 15.02
N ASP A 356 -10.21 7.21 15.27
CA ASP A 356 -8.95 6.78 15.85
C ASP A 356 -7.80 6.95 14.86
N ASP A 357 -8.01 6.68 13.58
CA ASP A 357 -7.02 6.90 12.52
C ASP A 357 -6.72 8.39 12.35
N LEU A 358 -7.74 9.24 12.41
CA LEU A 358 -7.56 10.69 12.40
C LEU A 358 -6.75 11.16 13.62
N ARG A 359 -7.04 10.63 14.82
CA ARG A 359 -6.25 10.93 16.04
C ARG A 359 -4.80 10.47 15.91
N ARG A 360 -4.57 9.24 15.45
CA ARG A 360 -3.22 8.69 15.20
C ARG A 360 -2.46 9.56 14.21
N GLU A 361 -3.13 10.05 13.17
CA GLU A 361 -2.50 10.91 12.18
C GLU A 361 -2.17 12.29 12.74
N TYR A 362 -3.03 12.89 13.57
CA TYR A 362 -2.69 14.10 14.32
C TYR A 362 -1.49 13.89 15.25
N ASP A 363 -1.40 12.76 15.96
CA ASP A 363 -0.26 12.45 16.83
C ASP A 363 1.05 12.24 16.03
N ARG A 364 0.96 11.59 14.85
CA ARG A 364 2.08 11.48 13.91
C ARG A 364 2.53 12.84 13.39
N GLN A 365 1.59 13.73 13.07
CA GLN A 365 1.91 15.08 12.64
C GLN A 365 2.56 15.89 13.77
N LEU A 366 2.04 15.80 15.00
CA LEU A 366 2.63 16.45 16.17
C LEU A 366 4.05 15.96 16.46
N THR A 367 4.29 14.65 16.35
CA THR A 367 5.65 14.10 16.50
C THR A 367 6.57 14.53 15.36
N ASN A 368 6.08 14.56 14.11
CA ASN A 368 6.83 15.10 12.98
C ASN A 368 7.22 16.57 13.19
N ILE A 369 6.28 17.41 13.63
CA ILE A 369 6.53 18.83 13.94
C ILE A 369 7.58 18.98 15.04
N ARG A 370 7.51 18.17 16.12
CA ARG A 370 8.55 18.17 17.17
C ARG A 370 9.91 17.78 16.61
N ASN A 371 9.99 16.70 15.83
CA ASN A 371 11.24 16.26 15.21
C ASN A 371 11.82 17.32 14.26
N LEU A 372 10.97 17.96 13.45
CA LEU A 372 11.40 19.06 12.57
C LEU A 372 11.93 20.23 13.38
N ARG A 373 11.25 20.60 14.47
CA ARG A 373 11.72 21.64 15.38
C ARG A 373 13.11 21.30 15.94
N ASP A 374 13.31 20.08 16.43
CA ASP A 374 14.61 19.63 16.96
C ASP A 374 15.70 19.67 15.88
N LEU A 375 15.38 19.26 14.65
CA LEU A 375 16.31 19.33 13.51
C LEU A 375 16.67 20.77 13.13
N TYR A 376 15.72 21.70 13.17
CA TYR A 376 15.99 23.12 12.93
C TYR A 376 16.81 23.75 14.06
N GLU A 377 16.51 23.41 15.32
CA GLU A 377 17.28 23.85 16.48
C GLU A 377 18.72 23.32 16.42
N GLU A 378 18.92 22.05 16.05
CA GLU A 378 20.26 21.48 15.87
C GLU A 378 20.99 22.08 14.68
N ARG A 379 20.31 22.31 13.55
CA ARG A 379 20.90 23.00 12.40
C ARG A 379 21.37 24.41 12.78
N GLU A 380 20.57 25.13 13.57
CA GLU A 380 20.95 26.44 14.07
C GLU A 380 22.14 26.36 15.03
N ARG A 381 22.14 25.37 15.94
CA ARG A 381 23.25 25.12 16.87
C ARG A 381 24.56 24.83 16.13
N VAL A 382 24.53 23.97 15.13
CA VAL A 382 25.69 23.66 14.28
C VAL A 382 26.16 24.89 13.52
N SER A 383 25.25 25.65 12.89
CA SER A 383 25.61 26.88 12.18
C SER A 383 26.25 27.94 13.10
N ARG A 384 25.76 28.07 14.35
CA ARG A 384 26.40 28.91 15.38
C ARG A 384 27.81 28.43 15.68
N MET A 385 27.98 27.13 15.94
CA MET A 385 29.30 26.55 16.22
C MET A 385 30.29 26.70 15.06
N GLU A 386 29.84 26.55 13.82
CA GLU A 386 30.65 26.75 12.61
C GLU A 386 31.11 28.21 12.50
N ARG A 387 30.19 29.17 12.70
CA ARG A 387 30.55 30.60 12.75
C ARG A 387 31.56 30.88 13.85
N ASP A 388 31.35 30.37 15.07
CA ASP A 388 32.29 30.57 16.18
C ASP A 388 33.67 29.94 15.88
N ASN A 389 33.70 28.81 15.17
CA ASN A 389 34.95 28.19 14.74
C ASN A 389 35.68 29.04 13.68
N LEU A 390 34.96 29.52 12.66
CA LEU A 390 35.52 30.42 11.64
C LEU A 390 36.03 31.73 12.26
N VAL A 391 35.30 32.30 13.22
CA VAL A 391 35.74 33.50 13.97
C VAL A 391 37.04 33.20 14.73
N ARG A 392 37.12 32.09 15.46
CA ARG A 392 38.38 31.69 16.14
C ARG A 392 39.53 31.51 15.15
N GLN A 393 39.30 30.90 13.99
CA GLN A 393 40.34 30.73 12.97
C GLN A 393 40.79 32.08 12.39
N LEU A 394 39.85 32.99 12.12
CA LEU A 394 40.16 34.35 11.69
C LEU A 394 40.99 35.09 12.74
N ASP A 395 40.65 34.97 14.01
CA ASP A 395 41.39 35.63 15.09
C ASP A 395 42.80 35.05 15.24
N LEU A 396 42.97 33.73 15.13
CA LEU A 396 44.30 33.10 15.09
C LEU A 396 45.13 33.60 13.89
N LYS A 397 44.54 33.65 12.69
CA LYS A 397 45.23 34.14 11.49
C LYS A 397 45.56 35.63 11.55
N LYS A 398 44.68 36.45 12.14
CA LYS A 398 44.97 37.86 12.42
C LYS A 398 46.14 38.03 13.38
N ASN A 399 46.20 37.21 14.44
CA ASN A 399 47.29 37.24 15.40
C ASN A 399 48.62 36.79 14.74
N GLU A 400 48.61 35.70 13.96
CA GLU A 400 49.77 35.27 13.18
C GLU A 400 50.26 36.38 12.24
N LEU A 401 49.35 36.98 11.47
CA LEU A 401 49.67 38.10 10.57
C LEU A 401 50.25 39.29 11.35
N ALA A 402 49.68 39.65 12.50
CA ALA A 402 50.18 40.74 13.33
C ALA A 402 51.61 40.44 13.83
N THR A 403 51.91 39.19 14.22
CA THR A 403 53.27 38.81 14.62
C THR A 403 54.25 38.84 13.45
N GLU A 404 53.86 38.42 12.25
CA GLU A 404 54.71 38.52 11.06
C GLU A 404 54.90 39.97 10.61
N GLN A 405 53.87 40.81 10.69
CA GLN A 405 53.99 42.25 10.46
C GLN A 405 54.99 42.88 11.43
N GLU A 406 54.98 42.50 12.70
CA GLU A 406 55.95 43.02 13.67
C GLU A 406 57.38 42.53 13.40
N LYS A 407 57.54 41.26 12.98
CA LYS A 407 58.85 40.75 12.52
C LYS A 407 59.35 41.50 11.29
N ASN A 408 58.49 41.75 10.31
CA ASN A 408 58.85 42.51 9.11
C ASN A 408 59.27 43.93 9.46
N LYS A 409 58.54 44.64 10.34
CA LYS A 409 58.95 45.96 10.83
C LYS A 409 60.32 45.92 11.51
N ASN A 410 60.58 44.89 12.33
CA ASN A 410 61.88 44.73 12.99
C ASN A 410 63.02 44.46 11.98
N LEU A 411 62.75 43.67 10.94
CA LEU A 411 63.71 43.42 9.85
C LEU A 411 63.92 44.67 8.99
N GLU A 412 62.87 45.43 8.68
CA GLU A 412 62.95 46.72 7.98
C GLU A 412 63.80 47.70 8.78
N ALA A 413 63.57 47.83 10.09
CA ALA A 413 64.39 48.66 10.98
C ALA A 413 65.86 48.20 11.04
N LEU A 414 66.11 46.88 11.04
CA LEU A 414 67.47 46.34 10.95
C LEU A 414 68.13 46.69 9.60
N VAL A 415 67.42 46.53 8.49
CA VAL A 415 67.93 46.88 7.15
C VAL A 415 68.22 48.38 7.07
N GLU A 416 67.34 49.24 7.59
CA GLU A 416 67.59 50.69 7.67
C GLU A 416 68.85 50.99 8.50
N SER A 417 69.02 50.34 9.65
CA SER A 417 70.24 50.51 10.46
C SER A 417 71.50 50.07 9.71
N LEU A 418 71.47 48.92 9.05
CA LEU A 418 72.60 48.42 8.25
C LEU A 418 72.88 49.31 7.04
N GLN A 419 71.85 49.90 6.44
CA GLN A 419 72.02 50.91 5.38
C GLN A 419 72.71 52.16 5.94
N THR A 420 72.31 52.64 7.11
CA THR A 420 72.98 53.78 7.76
C THR A 420 74.45 53.46 8.08
N ASP A 421 74.76 52.27 8.58
CA ASP A 421 76.14 51.83 8.84
C ASP A 421 76.96 51.69 7.55
N LEU A 422 76.37 51.14 6.48
CA LEU A 422 77.03 51.08 5.17
C LEU A 422 77.31 52.48 4.62
N THR A 423 76.37 53.42 4.75
CA THR A 423 76.62 54.82 4.35
C THR A 423 77.72 55.46 5.19
N ARG A 424 77.74 55.22 6.51
CA ARG A 424 78.80 55.70 7.40
C ARG A 424 80.16 55.13 7.01
N LEU A 425 80.28 53.81 6.85
CA LEU A 425 81.52 53.15 6.43
C LEU A 425 81.98 53.61 5.05
N ARG A 426 81.06 53.86 4.10
CA ARG A 426 81.41 54.47 2.81
C ARG A 426 82.00 55.86 2.98
N THR A 427 81.40 56.72 3.80
CA THR A 427 81.96 58.06 4.07
C THR A 427 83.30 57.99 4.80
N GLU A 428 83.51 57.05 5.72
CA GLU A 428 84.81 56.83 6.38
C GLU A 428 85.86 56.32 5.39
N LEU A 429 85.49 55.44 4.46
CA LEU A 429 86.36 54.97 3.38
C LEU A 429 86.75 56.13 2.45
N GLU A 430 85.78 56.95 2.03
CA GLU A 430 86.04 58.15 1.23
C GLU A 430 86.99 59.11 1.96
N GLN A 431 86.76 59.37 3.25
CA GLN A 431 87.64 60.21 4.07
C GLN A 431 89.06 59.64 4.24
N THR A 432 89.20 58.32 4.43
CA THR A 432 90.52 57.69 4.54
C THR A 432 91.24 57.67 3.20
N GLN A 433 90.52 57.51 2.10
CA GLN A 433 91.06 57.59 0.75
C GLN A 433 91.49 59.03 0.39
N GLU A 434 90.73 60.05 0.80
CA GLU A 434 91.14 61.46 0.70
C GLU A 434 92.42 61.73 1.50
N LYS A 435 92.50 61.29 2.76
CA LYS A 435 93.72 61.40 3.59
C LYS A 435 94.91 60.68 2.96
N LEU A 436 94.71 59.50 2.39
CA LEU A 436 95.74 58.77 1.66
C LEU A 436 96.21 59.55 0.43
N SER A 437 95.28 60.11 -0.35
CA SER A 437 95.61 60.92 -1.53
C SER A 437 96.38 62.20 -1.15
N GLN A 438 96.03 62.81 -0.01
CA GLN A 438 96.70 63.97 0.55
C GLN A 438 98.13 63.62 0.99
N SER A 439 98.31 62.54 1.76
CA SER A 439 99.63 62.06 2.16
C SER A 439 100.48 61.63 0.95
N GLN A 440 99.87 61.03 -0.08
CA GLN A 440 100.55 60.69 -1.31
C GLN A 440 101.02 61.94 -2.08
N ALA A 441 100.19 63.01 -2.12
CA ALA A 441 100.58 64.28 -2.71
C ALA A 441 101.72 64.95 -1.92
N GLU A 442 101.66 64.94 -0.59
CA GLU A 442 102.72 65.40 0.30
C GLU A 442 104.02 64.60 0.10
N SER A 443 103.95 63.27 -0.01
CA SER A 443 105.09 62.40 -0.29
C SER A 443 105.72 62.72 -1.65
N LYS A 444 104.91 62.92 -2.70
CA LYS A 444 105.38 63.36 -4.02
C LYS A 444 106.04 64.74 -3.96
N GLN A 445 105.46 65.68 -3.19
CA GLN A 445 106.02 67.00 -2.97
C GLN A 445 107.39 66.91 -2.27
N LEU A 446 107.48 66.14 -1.18
CA LEU A 446 108.73 65.86 -0.48
C LEU A 446 109.76 65.16 -1.39
N GLN A 447 109.35 64.25 -2.28
CA GLN A 447 110.22 63.65 -3.28
C GLN A 447 110.76 64.67 -4.28
N LEU A 448 109.93 65.62 -4.73
CA LEU A 448 110.37 66.73 -5.59
C LEU A 448 111.36 67.64 -4.86
N GLU A 449 111.06 68.00 -3.60
CA GLU A 449 111.95 68.78 -2.73
C GLU A 449 113.29 68.06 -2.50
N MET A 450 113.24 66.76 -2.16
CA MET A 450 114.42 65.91 -2.06
C MET A 450 115.17 65.80 -3.40
N GLY A 451 114.46 65.78 -4.53
CA GLY A 451 115.06 65.84 -5.86
C GLY A 451 115.82 67.15 -6.10
N VAL A 452 115.27 68.29 -5.67
CA VAL A 452 115.95 69.59 -5.70
C VAL A 452 117.17 69.59 -4.77
N VAL A 453 117.05 69.05 -3.56
CA VAL A 453 118.18 68.90 -2.62
C VAL A 453 119.27 68.00 -3.21
N ASN A 454 118.92 66.85 -3.78
CA ASN A 454 119.86 65.93 -4.43
C ASN A 454 120.52 66.59 -5.65
N GLN A 455 119.79 67.37 -6.45
CA GLN A 455 120.38 68.18 -7.52
C GLN A 455 121.34 69.23 -6.98
N PHE A 456 120.99 69.88 -5.87
CA PHE A 456 121.86 70.84 -5.20
C PHE A 456 123.12 70.18 -4.66
N ILE A 457 123.02 69.08 -3.91
CA ILE A 457 124.15 68.28 -3.41
C ILE A 457 125.00 67.80 -4.59
N SER A 458 124.39 67.28 -5.65
CA SER A 458 125.11 66.85 -6.85
C SER A 458 125.85 68.03 -7.50
N LYS A 459 125.22 69.21 -7.62
CA LYS A 459 125.89 70.43 -8.09
C LYS A 459 126.96 70.94 -7.12
N PHE A 460 126.81 70.73 -5.83
CA PHE A 460 127.79 71.08 -4.80
C PHE A 460 129.02 70.17 -4.91
N LEU A 461 128.82 68.85 -4.97
CA LEU A 461 129.87 67.84 -5.15
C LEU A 461 130.55 67.95 -6.52
N LEU A 462 129.79 68.10 -7.61
CA LEU A 462 130.34 68.30 -8.96
C LEU A 462 130.92 69.71 -9.16
N GLY A 463 130.41 70.71 -8.43
CA GLY A 463 130.95 72.06 -8.37
C GLY A 463 132.31 72.10 -7.68
N MET A 464 132.53 71.25 -6.66
CA MET A 464 133.84 71.01 -6.06
C MET A 464 134.76 70.18 -6.98
N SER A 465 134.23 69.35 -7.89
CA SER A 465 135.05 68.49 -8.77
C SER A 465 135.56 69.19 -10.03
N ARG A 466 135.24 70.47 -10.28
CA ARG A 466 135.49 71.14 -11.57
C ARG A 466 136.31 72.43 -11.49
N LYS A 467 137.45 72.40 -10.80
CA LYS A 467 138.74 72.95 -11.31
C LYS A 467 139.87 72.79 -10.27
N PRO A 468 141.11 72.55 -10.72
CA PRO A 468 142.21 72.09 -9.88
C PRO A 468 143.02 73.27 -9.32
N ALA A 469 143.29 73.26 -8.01
CA ALA A 469 144.56 73.74 -7.43
C ALA A 469 144.54 73.56 -5.90
N ALA A 470 145.50 72.76 -5.42
CA ALA A 470 146.14 72.87 -4.12
C ALA A 470 145.27 72.87 -2.85
N SER A 471 144.93 71.66 -2.38
CA SER A 471 145.10 71.30 -0.96
C SER A 471 145.02 69.78 -0.82
N ASP A 472 146.19 69.15 -0.66
CA ASP A 472 146.32 67.76 -0.23
C ASP A 472 145.57 67.56 1.09
N ILE A 473 144.45 66.84 1.05
CA ILE A 473 143.86 66.25 2.25
C ILE A 473 144.66 64.98 2.50
N ASN A 474 145.64 65.10 3.40
CA ASN A 474 146.54 64.01 3.81
C ASN A 474 145.73 62.77 4.24
N ILE A 475 145.68 61.76 3.37
CA ILE A 475 145.09 60.44 3.64
C ILE A 475 145.70 59.83 4.92
N ASP A 476 146.93 60.17 5.25
CA ASP A 476 147.61 59.70 6.46
C ASP A 476 147.07 60.31 7.75
N LYS A 477 146.50 61.54 7.72
CA LYS A 477 145.78 62.11 8.87
C LYS A 477 144.40 61.49 9.04
N LEU A 478 143.74 61.13 7.94
CA LEU A 478 142.47 60.42 7.99
C LEU A 478 142.66 58.99 8.53
N ALA A 479 143.76 58.32 8.16
CA ALA A 479 144.11 57.01 8.69
C ALA A 479 144.37 57.07 10.21
N ALA A 480 145.07 58.10 10.70
CA ALA A 480 145.31 58.29 12.13
C ALA A 480 144.01 58.58 12.92
N VAL A 481 143.11 59.41 12.38
CA VAL A 481 141.81 59.71 13.02
C VAL A 481 140.88 58.49 12.97
N LEU A 482 140.93 57.68 11.92
CA LEU A 482 140.17 56.44 11.83
C LEU A 482 140.71 55.35 12.77
N GLU A 483 142.01 55.30 13.04
CA GLU A 483 142.56 54.44 14.10
C GLU A 483 142.16 54.93 15.50
N GLU A 484 142.21 56.23 15.75
CA GLU A 484 141.84 56.83 17.04
C GLU A 484 140.33 56.70 17.34
N HIS A 485 139.49 56.70 16.29
CA HIS A 485 138.04 56.51 16.39
C HIS A 485 137.61 55.05 16.18
N ARG A 486 138.55 54.10 16.04
CA ARG A 486 138.25 52.68 15.81
C ARG A 486 137.50 52.06 16.99
N ASP A 487 137.88 52.41 18.21
CA ASP A 487 137.21 51.90 19.42
C ASP A 487 135.81 52.49 19.57
N LEU A 488 135.63 53.77 19.23
CA LEU A 488 134.32 54.44 19.23
C LEU A 488 133.39 53.88 18.14
N LEU A 489 133.93 53.52 16.97
CA LEU A 489 133.17 52.85 15.90
C LEU A 489 132.75 51.43 16.31
N ILE A 490 133.59 50.71 17.05
CA ILE A 490 133.26 49.40 17.64
C ILE A 490 132.19 49.54 18.73
N GLU A 491 132.21 50.64 19.49
CA GLU A 491 131.19 50.96 20.49
C GLU A 491 129.86 51.35 19.83
N MET A 492 129.87 52.22 18.81
CA MET A 492 128.68 52.57 18.02
C MET A 492 128.08 51.37 17.28
N THR A 493 128.89 50.44 16.76
CA THR A 493 128.36 49.21 16.14
C THR A 493 127.84 48.19 17.16
N LYS A 494 128.32 48.22 18.40
CA LYS A 494 127.69 47.46 19.50
C LYS A 494 126.38 48.09 19.94
N ASP A 495 126.32 49.41 20.05
CA ASP A 495 125.09 50.16 20.39
C ASP A 495 124.03 50.05 19.26
N GLU A 496 124.43 50.01 17.99
CA GLU A 496 123.53 49.73 16.86
C GLU A 496 123.08 48.25 16.80
N ALA A 497 123.91 47.30 17.26
CA ALA A 497 123.51 45.90 17.41
C ALA A 497 122.53 45.67 18.59
N GLU A 498 122.53 46.55 19.59
CA GLU A 498 121.56 46.54 20.70
C GLU A 498 120.26 47.31 20.38
N THR A 499 120.28 48.24 19.42
CA THR A 499 119.13 49.11 19.10
C THR A 499 118.39 48.77 17.80
N ILE A 500 118.96 47.92 16.94
CA ILE A 500 118.30 47.43 15.72
C ILE A 500 118.13 45.91 15.81
N ASP A 501 116.97 45.49 16.33
CA ASP A 501 116.48 44.10 16.44
C ASP A 501 116.22 43.46 15.06
N THR A 502 117.25 43.40 14.21
CA THR A 502 117.21 42.75 12.88
C THR A 502 117.95 41.41 12.86
N GLY A 503 118.66 41.06 13.93
CA GLY A 503 119.34 39.77 14.09
C GLY A 503 118.41 38.57 14.30
N ALA A 504 117.16 38.79 14.72
CA ALA A 504 116.20 37.73 15.06
C ALA A 504 115.01 37.61 14.09
N PHE A 505 114.89 38.47 13.09
CA PHE A 505 113.75 38.46 12.17
C PHE A 505 113.78 37.28 11.19
N LEU A 506 114.97 36.92 10.69
CA LEU A 506 115.11 35.85 9.71
C LEU A 506 114.88 34.44 10.30
N PRO A 507 115.38 34.10 11.51
CA PRO A 507 115.05 32.81 12.13
C PRO A 507 113.57 32.68 12.50
N ARG A 508 112.90 33.78 12.84
CA ARG A 508 111.48 33.78 13.27
C ARG A 508 110.52 33.73 12.10
N ALA A 509 110.79 34.45 11.01
CA ALA A 509 110.03 34.35 9.77
C ALA A 509 110.15 32.96 9.12
N LEU A 510 111.32 32.31 9.23
CA LEU A 510 111.49 30.92 8.81
C LEU A 510 110.72 29.94 9.70
N TYR A 511 110.68 30.18 11.02
CA TYR A 511 109.89 29.36 11.94
C TYR A 511 108.38 29.51 11.69
N ASP A 512 107.89 30.73 11.47
CA ASP A 512 106.47 31.00 11.20
C ASP A 512 106.01 30.40 9.86
N LEU A 513 106.85 30.47 8.81
CA LEU A 513 106.61 29.78 7.53
C LEU A 513 106.61 28.26 7.67
N ILE A 514 107.49 27.70 8.52
CA ILE A 514 107.50 26.26 8.81
C ILE A 514 106.22 25.87 9.57
N THR A 515 105.76 26.68 10.53
CA THR A 515 104.50 26.41 11.24
C THR A 515 103.26 26.58 10.36
N GLU A 516 103.21 27.54 9.45
CA GLU A 516 102.10 27.69 8.49
C GLU A 516 102.06 26.54 7.48
N VAL A 517 103.23 26.04 7.06
CA VAL A 517 103.33 24.87 6.17
C VAL A 517 102.97 23.58 6.92
N ASP A 518 103.38 23.41 8.18
CA ASP A 518 103.01 22.26 9.01
C ASP A 518 101.50 22.25 9.35
N GLU A 519 100.90 23.41 9.64
CA GLU A 519 99.44 23.53 9.86
C GLU A 519 98.61 23.34 8.58
N ALA A 520 99.14 23.71 7.41
CA ALA A 520 98.50 23.43 6.12
C ALA A 520 98.60 21.94 5.74
N ASN A 521 99.65 21.23 6.18
CA ASN A 521 99.88 19.83 5.86
C ASN A 521 99.02 18.87 6.71
N GLU A 522 98.56 19.27 7.91
CA GLU A 522 97.63 18.46 8.73
C GLU A 522 96.14 18.54 8.32
N ARG A 523 95.77 19.30 7.26
CA ARG A 523 94.37 19.36 6.76
C ARG A 523 94.12 18.60 5.47
N THR A 524 95.11 17.87 4.97
CA THR A 524 95.03 17.11 3.71
C THR A 524 95.59 15.69 3.83
N GLU A 525 95.11 14.94 4.81
CA GLU A 525 95.16 13.47 4.78
C GLU A 525 93.79 12.91 5.17
N ASN A 526 92.91 12.77 4.17
CA ASN A 526 91.94 11.69 4.13
C ASN A 526 91.62 11.39 2.65
N GLU A 527 92.35 10.38 2.16
CA GLU A 527 92.20 9.59 0.95
C GLU A 527 90.70 9.28 0.69
N GLY A 528 90.14 9.27 -0.52
CA GLY A 528 90.69 8.81 -1.79
C GLY A 528 90.18 7.39 -2.08
N ALA A 529 89.13 7.24 -2.90
CA ALA A 529 88.96 6.09 -3.81
C ALA A 529 87.72 6.25 -4.71
N GLN A 530 87.98 6.14 -6.01
CA GLN A 530 87.05 6.05 -7.13
C GLN A 530 86.25 4.74 -7.12
N ASP A 531 85.00 4.77 -7.60
CA ASP A 531 84.60 4.03 -8.81
C ASP A 531 83.08 4.13 -9.06
N ALA A 532 82.71 4.63 -10.23
CA ALA A 532 81.45 4.32 -10.90
C ALA A 532 81.65 2.99 -11.65
N PRO A 533 80.63 2.13 -11.90
CA PRO A 533 79.64 2.46 -12.93
C PRO A 533 78.24 1.78 -12.85
N ASN A 534 77.32 2.33 -13.65
CA ASN A 534 76.18 1.69 -14.33
C ASN A 534 74.89 1.30 -13.56
N GLU A 535 73.85 2.09 -13.84
CA GLU A 535 72.47 1.68 -14.12
C GLU A 535 72.41 0.54 -15.18
N PRO A 536 71.45 -0.40 -15.08
CA PRO A 536 70.21 -0.22 -15.85
C PRO A 536 68.91 -0.72 -15.19
N ASP A 537 67.85 0.05 -15.44
CA ASP A 537 66.46 -0.35 -15.78
C ASP A 537 66.08 -1.84 -15.77
N ALA A 538 64.95 -2.14 -15.10
CA ALA A 538 63.83 -3.01 -15.51
C ALA A 538 63.16 -3.62 -14.27
N SER A 539 61.95 -3.18 -13.88
CA SER A 539 60.67 -3.72 -14.34
C SER A 539 60.48 -5.22 -14.08
N GLY A 540 59.44 -5.55 -13.31
CA GLY A 540 58.70 -6.80 -13.50
C GLY A 540 58.63 -7.68 -12.27
N GLU A 541 57.47 -7.65 -11.62
CA GLU A 541 56.99 -8.73 -10.78
C GLU A 541 56.90 -10.04 -11.58
N GLU A 542 57.09 -11.14 -10.85
CA GLU A 542 56.67 -12.53 -11.07
C GLU A 542 57.85 -13.49 -11.09
N GLU A 543 57.89 -14.41 -10.11
CA GLU A 543 57.80 -15.84 -10.44
C GLU A 543 57.71 -16.67 -9.14
N PHE A 544 56.53 -17.26 -8.97
CA PHE A 544 56.11 -18.17 -7.91
C PHE A 544 56.37 -19.63 -8.35
N THR A 545 57.53 -19.99 -8.88
CA THR A 545 57.74 -21.38 -9.36
C THR A 545 59.21 -21.78 -9.39
N ASP A 546 59.82 -22.07 -8.23
CA ASP A 546 61.01 -22.95 -8.20
C ASP A 546 61.32 -23.45 -6.78
N VAL A 547 60.51 -24.43 -6.32
CA VAL A 547 60.69 -25.06 -4.99
C VAL A 547 61.35 -26.44 -5.10
N GLN A 548 61.48 -27.03 -6.28
CA GLN A 548 61.88 -28.45 -6.40
C GLN A 548 63.35 -28.71 -6.77
N ASN A 549 64.15 -27.70 -7.09
CA ASN A 549 65.59 -27.85 -7.36
C ASN A 549 66.49 -27.03 -6.40
N ALA A 550 65.95 -26.61 -5.25
CA ALA A 550 66.65 -25.70 -4.36
C ALA A 550 67.90 -26.34 -3.74
N SER A 551 69.07 -25.81 -4.12
CA SER A 551 70.40 -26.10 -3.57
C SER A 551 70.38 -26.00 -2.03
N PRO A 552 71.21 -26.77 -1.30
CA PRO A 552 71.33 -26.69 0.17
C PRO A 552 71.50 -25.26 0.71
N GLU A 553 72.09 -24.37 -0.08
CA GLU A 553 72.28 -22.94 0.24
C GLU A 553 70.95 -22.16 0.25
N GLN A 554 70.01 -22.46 -0.65
CA GLN A 554 68.69 -21.83 -0.65
C GLN A 554 67.77 -22.34 0.48
N ILE A 555 68.02 -23.57 0.97
CA ILE A 555 67.38 -24.09 2.19
C ILE A 555 67.94 -23.34 3.42
N ALA A 556 69.25 -23.09 3.45
CA ALA A 556 69.91 -22.30 4.50
C ALA A 556 69.40 -20.84 4.55
N ASP A 557 69.09 -20.22 3.41
CA ASP A 557 68.52 -18.87 3.36
C ASP A 557 67.06 -18.79 3.81
N LYS A 558 66.33 -19.91 3.74
CA LYS A 558 64.93 -20.00 4.23
C LYS A 558 64.83 -20.48 5.68
N LEU A 559 65.89 -21.05 6.25
CA LEU A 559 65.99 -21.43 7.66
C LEU A 559 65.69 -20.26 8.62
N PRO A 560 66.16 -19.02 8.41
CA PRO A 560 65.79 -17.88 9.23
C PRO A 560 64.28 -17.54 9.19
N LYS A 561 63.60 -17.78 8.05
CA LYS A 561 62.15 -17.55 7.91
C LYS A 561 61.36 -18.68 8.58
N VAL A 562 61.78 -19.93 8.41
CA VAL A 562 61.20 -21.10 9.08
C VAL A 562 61.39 -21.00 10.60
N TRP A 563 62.58 -20.58 11.05
CA TRP A 563 62.88 -20.35 12.46
C TRP A 563 62.07 -19.17 13.03
N ARG A 564 61.82 -18.12 12.23
CA ARG A 564 60.92 -17.02 12.60
C ARG A 564 59.47 -17.49 12.75
N VAL A 565 58.98 -18.33 11.85
CA VAL A 565 57.63 -18.93 11.92
C VAL A 565 57.50 -19.92 13.07
N LEU A 566 58.54 -20.71 13.37
CA LEU A 566 58.59 -21.60 14.53
C LEU A 566 58.62 -20.81 15.84
N ILE A 567 59.42 -19.73 15.94
CA ILE A 567 59.41 -18.81 17.08
C ILE A 567 58.04 -18.14 17.21
N GLU A 568 57.41 -17.78 16.10
CA GLU A 568 56.08 -17.18 16.10
C GLU A 568 55.01 -18.19 16.55
N LEU A 569 55.04 -19.44 16.08
CA LEU A 569 54.14 -20.52 16.51
C LEU A 569 54.36 -20.91 17.98
N VAL A 570 55.61 -20.97 18.44
CA VAL A 570 55.96 -21.22 19.86
C VAL A 570 55.47 -20.05 20.74
N ASN A 571 55.60 -18.80 20.28
CA ASN A 571 55.04 -17.62 20.96
C ASN A 571 53.49 -17.60 20.99
N HIS A 572 52.83 -18.23 20.02
CA HIS A 572 51.36 -18.42 20.05
C HIS A 572 50.97 -19.54 21.02
N GLN A 573 51.82 -20.55 21.21
CA GLN A 573 51.60 -21.66 22.14
C GLN A 573 51.83 -21.24 23.61
N GLU A 574 52.79 -20.36 23.87
CA GLU A 574 53.03 -19.77 25.21
C GLU A 574 51.94 -18.76 25.62
N ARG A 575 51.28 -18.09 24.67
CA ARG A 575 50.16 -17.15 24.93
C ARG A 575 48.80 -17.82 25.14
N ALA A 576 48.70 -19.13 24.96
CA ALA A 576 47.47 -19.89 25.16
C ALA A 576 47.30 -20.45 26.58
N GLN A 577 48.08 -19.99 27.57
CA GLN A 577 47.72 -20.17 28.97
C GLN A 577 46.71 -19.10 29.40
N PRO A 578 45.53 -19.50 29.93
CA PRO A 578 44.58 -18.54 30.49
C PRO A 578 45.16 -17.98 31.78
N VAL A 579 45.55 -16.70 31.76
CA VAL A 579 45.95 -15.98 32.97
C VAL A 579 44.71 -15.84 33.87
N PRO A 580 44.76 -16.27 35.14
CA PRO A 580 43.65 -16.13 36.07
C PRO A 580 43.35 -14.65 36.29
N PHE A 581 42.08 -14.28 36.11
CA PHE A 581 41.57 -12.99 36.55
C PHE A 581 41.58 -12.98 38.08
N VAL A 582 42.57 -12.32 38.68
CA VAL A 582 42.58 -12.06 40.12
C VAL A 582 41.76 -10.79 40.36
N GLU A 583 40.50 -11.03 40.69
CA GLU A 583 39.54 -10.08 41.23
C GLU A 583 39.97 -9.75 42.68
N GLY A 584 40.79 -8.71 42.85
CA GLY A 584 41.31 -8.30 44.17
C GLY A 584 42.33 -7.17 44.04
N GLY A 585 41.88 -5.95 44.30
CA GLY A 585 42.57 -4.69 43.98
C GLY A 585 43.71 -4.29 44.92
N GLU A 586 44.73 -5.14 45.07
CA GLU A 586 45.90 -4.84 45.92
C GLU A 586 47.20 -5.32 45.26
N SER A 587 47.59 -4.72 44.14
CA SER A 587 48.97 -4.77 43.68
C SER A 587 49.27 -3.54 42.82
N GLU A 588 50.31 -2.82 43.23
CA GLU A 588 50.89 -1.64 42.57
C GLU A 588 50.29 -0.27 42.88
N GLU A 589 50.15 0.06 44.16
CA GLU A 589 50.11 1.47 44.55
C GLU A 589 51.43 2.14 44.16
N CYS A 590 51.34 3.15 43.29
CA CYS A 590 52.46 4.00 42.88
C CYS A 590 52.97 4.89 44.02
N LEU A 591 52.59 4.61 45.28
CA LEU A 591 52.86 5.39 46.47
C LEU A 591 54.01 4.75 47.25
N LYS A 592 55.00 5.56 47.63
CA LYS A 592 56.10 5.19 48.51
C LYS A 592 55.96 6.00 49.80
N SER A 593 55.76 5.32 50.92
CA SER A 593 55.72 5.98 52.23
C SER A 593 57.14 6.40 52.64
N ILE A 594 57.33 7.70 52.93
CA ILE A 594 58.61 8.24 53.40
C ILE A 594 58.38 8.85 54.78
N GLN A 595 59.18 8.43 55.76
CA GLN A 595 59.15 8.99 57.12
C GLN A 595 59.81 10.37 57.13
N THR A 596 59.06 11.41 57.51
CA THR A 596 59.62 12.75 57.75
C THR A 596 59.58 13.08 59.25
N ARG A 597 60.27 14.13 59.70
CA ARG A 597 60.37 14.54 61.13
C ARG A 597 59.01 14.76 61.81
N ASN A 598 57.93 14.88 61.03
CA ASN A 598 56.55 15.08 61.49
C ASN A 598 55.61 13.89 61.19
N GLY A 599 56.12 12.71 60.81
CA GLY A 599 55.35 11.49 60.54
C GLY A 599 55.51 10.92 59.10
N PRO A 600 54.97 9.72 58.83
CA PRO A 600 55.01 9.10 57.50
C PRO A 600 54.09 9.85 56.52
N ARG A 601 54.66 10.29 55.38
CA ARG A 601 53.91 10.94 54.30
C ARG A 601 54.04 10.08 53.04
N THR A 602 52.91 9.72 52.44
CA THR A 602 52.85 8.94 51.20
C THR A 602 53.13 9.84 50.00
N VAL A 603 54.20 9.53 49.26
CA VAL A 603 54.63 10.30 48.08
C VAL A 603 54.67 9.38 46.87
N VAL A 604 54.17 9.86 45.74
CA VAL A 604 54.14 9.10 44.48
C VAL A 604 55.58 8.79 44.03
N SER A 605 55.88 7.51 43.85
CA SER A 605 57.16 7.02 43.35
C SER A 605 57.24 7.28 41.85
N VAL A 606 58.02 8.28 41.45
CA VAL A 606 58.22 8.66 40.04
C VAL A 606 58.69 7.47 39.18
N SER A 607 59.62 6.66 39.70
CA SER A 607 60.14 5.48 38.98
C SER A 607 59.10 4.40 38.73
N LYS A 608 58.29 4.05 39.72
CA LYS A 608 57.20 3.05 39.59
C LYS A 608 56.09 3.56 38.67
N THR A 609 55.73 4.84 38.80
CA THR A 609 54.74 5.48 37.93
C THR A 609 55.22 5.51 36.47
N TYR A 610 56.50 5.79 36.24
CA TYR A 610 57.11 5.77 34.92
C TYR A 610 57.11 4.38 34.27
N ILE A 611 57.45 3.33 35.03
CA ILE A 611 57.42 1.94 34.53
C ILE A 611 55.97 1.54 34.18
N LYS A 612 55.01 1.81 35.07
CA LYS A 612 53.60 1.52 34.81
C LYS A 612 53.06 2.29 33.60
N LEU A 613 53.43 3.55 33.46
CA LEU A 613 53.04 4.35 32.30
C LEU A 613 53.65 3.78 31.00
N LYS A 614 54.91 3.35 31.05
CA LYS A 614 55.57 2.69 29.91
C LYS A 614 54.86 1.39 29.52
N ASP A 615 54.48 0.56 30.50
CA ASP A 615 53.80 -0.71 30.26
C ASP A 615 52.39 -0.47 29.68
N LEU A 616 51.63 0.47 30.24
CA LEU A 616 50.34 0.90 29.72
C LEU A 616 50.45 1.49 28.30
N ILE A 617 51.55 2.19 27.97
CA ILE A 617 51.79 2.68 26.61
C ILE A 617 52.05 1.53 25.64
N LEU A 618 52.81 0.52 26.06
CA LEU A 618 53.07 -0.67 25.23
C LEU A 618 51.80 -1.49 25.02
N GLU A 619 50.99 -1.67 26.06
CA GLU A 619 49.68 -2.31 25.99
C GLU A 619 48.71 -1.52 25.10
N LYS A 620 48.62 -0.19 25.28
CA LYS A 620 47.82 0.66 24.39
C LYS A 620 48.26 0.53 22.94
N LYS A 621 49.57 0.42 22.67
CA LYS A 621 50.09 0.20 21.32
C LYS A 621 49.72 -1.18 20.77
N SER A 622 49.80 -2.25 21.58
CA SER A 622 49.41 -3.60 21.14
C SER A 622 47.89 -3.69 20.89
N LEU A 623 47.07 -3.16 21.79
CA LEU A 623 45.62 -3.08 21.63
C LEU A 623 45.22 -2.25 20.42
N LYS A 624 45.92 -1.15 20.14
CA LYS A 624 45.68 -0.34 18.94
C LYS A 624 45.99 -1.12 17.65
N LYS A 625 47.04 -1.94 17.65
CA LYS A 625 47.35 -2.83 16.52
C LYS A 625 46.26 -3.88 16.32
N GLU A 626 45.82 -4.53 17.40
CA GLU A 626 44.77 -5.54 17.31
C GLU A 626 43.43 -4.94 16.88
N THR A 627 43.07 -3.77 17.41
CA THR A 627 41.88 -3.02 16.99
C THR A 627 41.93 -2.67 15.51
N ASN A 628 43.09 -2.24 15.00
CA ASN A 628 43.26 -1.95 13.57
C ASN A 628 43.15 -3.23 12.72
N ARG A 629 43.70 -4.36 13.18
CA ARG A 629 43.56 -5.66 12.52
C ARG A 629 42.10 -6.10 12.44
N LEU A 630 41.37 -5.99 13.56
CA LEU A 630 39.93 -6.28 13.63
C LEU A 630 39.13 -5.36 12.71
N ARG A 631 39.47 -4.06 12.65
CA ARG A 631 38.82 -3.13 11.73
C ARG A 631 38.99 -3.54 10.27
N THR A 632 40.21 -3.93 9.88
CA THR A 632 40.49 -4.41 8.51
C THR A 632 39.74 -5.69 8.18
N LEU A 633 39.69 -6.64 9.13
CA LEU A 633 38.94 -7.88 8.97
C LEU A 633 37.44 -7.62 8.86
N ASN A 634 36.88 -6.75 9.71
CA ASN A 634 35.47 -6.39 9.66
C ASN A 634 35.12 -5.70 8.34
N SER A 635 35.97 -4.77 7.88
CA SER A 635 35.81 -4.13 6.56
C SER A 635 35.87 -5.14 5.39
N HIS A 636 36.59 -6.25 5.55
CA HIS A 636 36.62 -7.33 4.55
C HIS A 636 35.36 -8.20 4.61
N LEU A 637 34.87 -8.51 5.82
CA LEU A 637 33.63 -9.25 6.03
C LEU A 637 32.41 -8.47 5.50
N GLU A 638 32.33 -7.17 5.77
CA GLU A 638 31.29 -6.27 5.22
C GLU A 638 31.28 -6.32 3.69
N ARG A 639 32.43 -6.15 3.03
CA ARG A 639 32.54 -6.25 1.57
C ARG A 639 32.11 -7.63 1.04
N ARG A 640 32.44 -8.71 1.76
CA ARG A 640 32.00 -10.06 1.39
C ARG A 640 30.50 -10.25 1.57
N LEU A 641 29.93 -9.71 2.64
CA LEU A 641 28.51 -9.76 2.93
C LEU A 641 27.72 -8.99 1.87
N ASP A 642 28.13 -7.77 1.53
CA ASP A 642 27.52 -6.97 0.45
C ASP A 642 27.52 -7.71 -0.90
N SER A 643 28.62 -8.42 -1.20
CA SER A 643 28.74 -9.22 -2.42
C SER A 643 27.78 -10.41 -2.41
N GLN A 644 27.64 -11.08 -1.27
CA GLN A 644 26.68 -12.18 -1.10
C GLN A 644 25.23 -11.67 -1.17
N GLU A 645 24.92 -10.54 -0.55
CA GLU A 645 23.59 -9.93 -0.60
C GLU A 645 23.21 -9.56 -2.04
N LYS A 646 24.12 -8.95 -2.81
CA LYS A 646 23.90 -8.67 -4.24
C LYS A 646 23.67 -9.94 -5.08
N ARG A 647 24.38 -11.03 -4.77
CA ARG A 647 24.16 -12.31 -5.44
C ARG A 647 22.81 -12.90 -5.09
N LEU A 648 22.39 -12.84 -3.83
CA LEU A 648 21.08 -13.31 -3.39
C LEU A 648 19.94 -12.45 -3.96
N SER A 649 20.12 -11.12 -4.06
CA SER A 649 19.14 -10.24 -4.71
C SER A 649 18.99 -10.55 -6.20
N ALA A 650 20.10 -10.88 -6.89
CA ALA A 650 20.04 -11.31 -8.29
C ALA A 650 19.33 -12.66 -8.45
N VAL A 651 19.66 -13.65 -7.61
CA VAL A 651 19.00 -14.98 -7.64
C VAL A 651 17.51 -14.88 -7.30
N SER A 652 17.12 -14.10 -6.30
CA SER A 652 15.71 -13.89 -5.96
C SER A 652 14.95 -13.16 -7.06
N LEU A 653 15.57 -12.20 -7.76
CA LEU A 653 14.98 -11.57 -8.93
C LEU A 653 14.75 -12.59 -10.06
N GLU A 654 15.73 -13.44 -10.36
CA GLU A 654 15.60 -14.49 -11.36
C GLU A 654 14.53 -15.52 -10.97
N LEU A 655 14.49 -15.97 -9.71
CA LEU A 655 13.43 -16.84 -9.20
C LEU A 655 12.05 -16.19 -9.30
N THR A 656 11.95 -14.89 -9.04
CA THR A 656 10.69 -14.15 -9.19
C THR A 656 10.28 -14.12 -10.66
N LYS A 657 11.21 -13.87 -11.60
CA LYS A 657 10.93 -13.91 -13.04
C LYS A 657 10.48 -15.30 -13.49
N THR A 658 11.17 -16.36 -13.07
CA THR A 658 10.78 -17.74 -13.43
C THR A 658 9.43 -18.09 -12.83
N TRP A 659 9.16 -17.68 -11.58
CA TRP A 659 7.85 -17.87 -10.96
C TRP A 659 6.73 -17.16 -11.71
N HIS A 660 6.93 -15.90 -12.13
CA HIS A 660 5.96 -15.18 -12.96
C HIS A 660 5.75 -15.85 -14.33
N LEU A 661 6.81 -16.41 -14.92
CA LEU A 661 6.70 -17.16 -16.17
C LEU A 661 5.92 -18.46 -15.98
N VAL A 662 6.21 -19.23 -14.93
CA VAL A 662 5.49 -20.44 -14.57
C VAL A 662 4.01 -20.12 -14.29
N GLY A 663 3.73 -19.04 -13.55
CA GLY A 663 2.36 -18.58 -13.32
C GLY A 663 1.64 -18.22 -14.63
N LYS A 664 2.31 -17.53 -15.56
CA LYS A 664 1.75 -17.27 -16.90
C LYS A 664 1.51 -18.58 -17.67
N MET A 665 2.42 -19.54 -17.62
CA MET A 665 2.23 -20.84 -18.26
C MET A 665 1.06 -21.61 -17.65
N GLN A 666 0.91 -21.59 -16.33
CA GLN A 666 -0.20 -22.25 -15.64
C GLN A 666 -1.55 -21.64 -15.99
N VAL A 667 -1.63 -20.30 -16.07
CA VAL A 667 -2.85 -19.61 -16.53
C VAL A 667 -3.15 -19.94 -18.00
N SER A 668 -2.13 -19.97 -18.87
CA SER A 668 -2.30 -20.38 -20.27
C SER A 668 -2.71 -21.85 -20.41
N PHE A 669 -2.21 -22.74 -19.54
CA PHE A 669 -2.54 -24.17 -19.54
C PHE A 669 -3.98 -24.39 -19.08
N VAL A 670 -4.41 -23.73 -17.99
CA VAL A 670 -5.81 -23.74 -17.54
C VAL A 670 -6.73 -23.12 -18.60
N GLY A 671 -6.30 -22.06 -19.27
CA GLY A 671 -7.06 -21.44 -20.38
C GLY A 671 -7.19 -22.34 -21.60
N GLN A 672 -6.16 -23.13 -21.94
CA GLN A 672 -6.21 -24.11 -23.04
C GLN A 672 -7.04 -25.34 -22.67
N ASP A 673 -6.97 -25.82 -21.43
CA ASP A 673 -7.80 -26.94 -20.96
C ASP A 673 -9.29 -26.58 -20.96
N VAL A 674 -9.65 -25.33 -20.64
CA VAL A 674 -11.05 -24.83 -20.73
C VAL A 674 -11.53 -24.72 -22.17
N LEU A 675 -10.64 -24.39 -23.12
CA LEU A 675 -10.98 -24.36 -24.54
C LEU A 675 -11.12 -25.79 -25.12
N LEU A 676 -10.24 -26.71 -24.74
CA LEU A 676 -10.35 -28.12 -25.13
C LEU A 676 -11.61 -28.80 -24.54
N PHE A 677 -12.01 -28.47 -23.31
CA PHE A 677 -13.26 -28.94 -22.72
C PHE A 677 -14.53 -28.31 -23.33
N SER A 678 -14.39 -27.16 -23.99
CA SER A 678 -15.51 -26.51 -24.68
C SER A 678 -15.72 -27.08 -26.09
N ASP A 679 -14.63 -27.47 -26.77
CA ASP A 679 -14.71 -28.10 -28.09
C ASP A 679 -15.19 -29.57 -28.03
N ASP A 680 -14.90 -30.30 -26.95
CA ASP A 680 -15.39 -31.68 -26.75
C ASP A 680 -16.90 -31.79 -26.40
N LYS A 681 -17.59 -30.65 -26.21
CA LYS A 681 -19.05 -30.61 -25.98
C LYS A 681 -19.87 -30.27 -27.23
N ILE A 682 -19.25 -30.14 -28.40
CA ILE A 682 -19.91 -29.83 -29.67
C ILE A 682 -19.80 -31.00 -30.67
N PHE A 683 -19.95 -32.24 -30.19
CA PHE A 683 -20.18 -33.40 -31.06
C PHE A 683 -21.39 -34.22 -30.63
#